data_AF-A0A5D2K9V9-F1
#
_entry.id   AF-A0A5D2K9V9-F1
#
_cell.length_a   1.000
_cell.length_b   1.000
_cell.length_c   1.000
_cell.angle_alpha   90.00
_cell.angle_beta   90.00
_cell.angle_gamma   90.00
#
_symmetry.space_group_name_H-M   'P 1'
#
loop_
_entity.id
_entity.type
_entity.pdbx_description
1 polymer ?
#
loop_
_entity_poly.entity_id
_entity_poly.type
_entity_poly.pdbx_seq_one_letter_code
_entity_poly.pdbx_strand_id
1 'polypeptide(L)'
;MALLRRTLLLLLLIVTHQFLQFRIAFGSVNEEGQKQEEFYEELLLKPLPDRKLLTHFHFQNSAPPSTSNGRHHHLFPKAISQLVLKFQVKEMELSFTQGRWNYESWGGFDPIPSSNAKPPGVELWAVFDAPQHLIDALWKNLTHTLSGLFCASINFLESSTAYSAPEWSFPPASGKLRYGTLPREAVCTENLTPWLKLLPCRDKAGISMLLDRPSIYRGFYHSQRLHLTSTGSGSEGMDPGIILEQTLTVVLQPDSQRASLAHASEKHFQPSWSLSSIFGKQISGRCVLAETSNVYFLLDKGLVAELEHIHKENEKSEENVLISEKFWNNPSFELSAKPDRIFIEESSLLSKNASVLYKFEIEKYGESEPFDLGLFWKTPVVWLCQQAPLHANRFLMGSGNERGAIAISLKSTQSSEGFMGSNSNDERCELRVDVFQVVPWYVKVYFHSLQVFVDQQPKAVSDIIEKIHVSPSKDKVSPGVMELVLTLPCSVSSAVLTIEFDKGFLHIDEYPPDANQGFDIPSAIVSFPNFHARMVFLENDSLNKSPLLSKFQEKSPVMSYTEVLLVPLTTPDFSMPYNVITITCTVFALYFGSLLNALRRRVAEEERFLKDKAAKKMDRIPLLLSKLSAKLRGRHLEGPQAPPASSSFINSKSVLKVILIAGLAVYWQYYFS
;
A
#
# COMPACT_ATOMS: atom_id res chain seq x y z
N MET A 1 -40.30 -0.46 70.58
CA MET A 1 -39.85 -1.70 69.90
C MET A 1 -40.18 -1.79 68.40
N ALA A 2 -40.87 -0.80 67.77
CA ALA A 2 -41.15 -0.85 66.32
C ALA A 2 -40.06 -0.19 65.44
N LEU A 3 -39.30 0.79 65.96
CA LEU A 3 -38.25 1.47 65.18
C LEU A 3 -36.99 0.60 64.98
N LEU A 4 -36.58 -0.16 66.01
CA LEU A 4 -35.37 -0.98 65.97
C LEU A 4 -35.47 -2.17 64.99
N ARG A 5 -36.70 -2.63 64.71
CA ARG A 5 -36.98 -3.76 63.81
C ARG A 5 -36.89 -3.35 62.34
N ARG A 6 -37.13 -2.07 62.04
CA ARG A 6 -37.08 -1.51 60.67
C ARG A 6 -35.65 -1.24 60.21
N THR A 7 -34.78 -0.81 61.12
CA THR A 7 -33.35 -0.61 60.85
C THR A 7 -32.61 -1.94 60.68
N LEU A 8 -32.98 -2.97 61.44
CA LEU A 8 -32.39 -4.30 61.30
C LEU A 8 -32.76 -4.97 59.96
N LEU A 9 -34.01 -4.77 59.49
CA LEU A 9 -34.47 -5.30 58.19
C LEU A 9 -33.79 -4.60 57.00
N LEU A 10 -33.56 -3.27 57.11
CA LEU A 10 -32.84 -2.51 56.09
C LEU A 10 -31.36 -2.92 56.02
N LEU A 11 -30.72 -3.16 57.18
CA LEU A 11 -29.34 -3.64 57.22
C LEU A 11 -29.22 -5.06 56.63
N LEU A 12 -30.19 -5.94 56.90
CA LEU A 12 -30.19 -7.29 56.32
C LEU A 12 -30.35 -7.25 54.80
N LEU A 13 -31.19 -6.35 54.26
CA LEU A 13 -31.37 -6.17 52.82
C LEU A 13 -30.13 -5.58 52.13
N ILE A 14 -29.38 -4.68 52.80
CA ILE A 14 -28.14 -4.12 52.23
C ILE A 14 -27.01 -5.16 52.25
N VAL A 15 -26.92 -5.97 53.30
CA VAL A 15 -25.91 -7.03 53.41
C VAL A 15 -26.20 -8.18 52.43
N THR A 16 -27.46 -8.56 52.21
CA THR A 16 -27.80 -9.55 51.18
C THR A 16 -27.57 -8.99 49.77
N HIS A 17 -27.79 -7.69 49.53
CA HIS A 17 -27.50 -7.09 48.23
C HIS A 17 -25.99 -6.99 47.95
N GLN A 18 -25.15 -6.74 48.97
CA GLN A 18 -23.69 -6.76 48.84
C GLN A 18 -23.12 -8.17 48.67
N PHE A 19 -23.68 -9.19 49.34
CA PHE A 19 -23.30 -10.60 49.09
C PHE A 19 -23.78 -11.11 47.73
N LEU A 20 -24.87 -10.59 47.18
CA LEU A 20 -25.32 -10.89 45.82
C LEU A 20 -24.47 -10.18 44.75
N GLN A 21 -23.92 -8.99 45.05
CA GLN A 21 -23.02 -8.27 44.12
C GLN A 21 -21.57 -8.75 44.16
N PHE A 22 -21.12 -9.44 45.23
CA PHE A 22 -19.80 -10.07 45.26
C PHE A 22 -19.71 -11.41 44.50
N ARG A 23 -20.82 -11.89 43.90
CA ARG A 23 -20.86 -13.07 43.02
C ARG A 23 -21.04 -12.74 41.53
N ILE A 24 -20.71 -11.52 41.08
CA ILE A 24 -20.73 -11.14 39.65
C ILE A 24 -19.34 -10.66 39.15
N ALA A 25 -18.27 -10.89 39.89
CA ALA A 25 -16.90 -10.62 39.44
C ALA A 25 -16.02 -11.87 39.50
N PHE A 26 -16.54 -12.99 39.02
CA PHE A 26 -15.76 -14.11 38.48
C PHE A 26 -16.56 -14.62 37.29
N GLY A 27 -16.19 -14.19 36.09
CA GLY A 27 -16.66 -14.79 34.84
C GLY A 27 -16.09 -16.19 34.70
N SER A 28 -16.60 -17.12 35.52
CA SER A 28 -16.56 -18.54 35.24
C SER A 28 -17.85 -18.86 34.48
N VAL A 29 -17.86 -18.53 33.20
CA VAL A 29 -18.75 -19.20 32.25
C VAL A 29 -17.84 -20.10 31.43
N ASN A 30 -17.66 -21.32 31.94
CA ASN A 30 -17.42 -22.46 31.06
C ASN A 30 -18.70 -22.62 30.23
N GLU A 31 -18.81 -21.86 29.15
CA GLU A 31 -19.73 -22.15 28.05
C GLU A 31 -19.03 -23.18 27.17
N GLU A 32 -19.26 -24.45 27.48
CA GLU A 32 -18.94 -25.57 26.59
C GLU A 32 -19.69 -25.35 25.25
N GLY A 33 -19.02 -24.71 24.29
CA GLY A 33 -19.51 -24.57 22.91
C GLY A 33 -19.24 -23.23 22.20
N GLN A 34 -18.87 -22.15 22.90
CA GLN A 34 -18.51 -20.90 22.22
C GLN A 34 -17.02 -20.89 21.88
N LYS A 35 -16.69 -20.92 20.58
CA LYS A 35 -15.33 -20.66 20.12
C LYS A 35 -14.96 -19.22 20.49
N GLN A 36 -13.81 -19.04 21.12
CA GLN A 36 -13.29 -17.73 21.52
C GLN A 36 -12.50 -17.08 20.38
N GLU A 37 -12.25 -15.77 20.48
CA GLU A 37 -11.37 -15.07 19.53
C GLU A 37 -9.92 -15.47 19.82
N GLU A 38 -9.16 -15.77 18.78
CA GLU A 38 -7.80 -16.28 18.87
C GLU A 38 -6.83 -15.34 18.15
N PHE A 39 -5.63 -15.16 18.72
CA PHE A 39 -4.55 -14.36 18.12
C PHE A 39 -3.23 -15.12 18.13
N TYR A 40 -2.55 -15.13 16.99
CA TYR A 40 -1.26 -15.80 16.81
C TYR A 40 -0.20 -14.81 16.29
N GLU A 41 1.01 -14.90 16.83
CA GLU A 41 2.16 -14.10 16.41
C GLU A 41 3.29 -15.00 15.91
N GLU A 42 3.69 -14.82 14.65
CA GLU A 42 4.75 -15.63 14.05
C GLU A 42 5.71 -14.76 13.24
N LEU A 43 7.01 -15.06 13.33
CA LEU A 43 8.04 -14.39 12.54
C LEU A 43 8.89 -15.43 11.83
N LEU A 44 9.04 -15.32 10.51
CA LEU A 44 9.99 -16.08 9.74
C LEU A 44 11.21 -15.24 9.37
N LEU A 45 12.39 -15.83 9.54
CA LEU A 45 13.66 -15.30 9.07
C LEU A 45 14.25 -16.25 8.02
N LYS A 46 14.62 -15.74 6.86
CA LYS A 46 15.25 -16.51 5.77
C LYS A 46 16.44 -15.73 5.20
N PRO A 47 17.69 -16.24 5.26
CA PRO A 47 18.82 -15.60 4.60
C PRO A 47 18.65 -15.67 3.09
N LEU A 48 19.09 -14.62 2.38
CA LEU A 48 19.01 -14.52 0.92
C LEU A 48 20.41 -14.55 0.30
N PRO A 49 20.57 -15.08 -0.93
CA PRO A 49 21.87 -15.26 -1.56
C PRO A 49 22.59 -13.94 -1.86
N ASP A 50 21.84 -12.83 -1.99
CA ASP A 50 22.34 -11.49 -2.25
C ASP A 50 22.77 -10.72 -0.99
N ARG A 51 23.15 -11.44 0.07
CA ARG A 51 23.63 -10.91 1.37
C ARG A 51 22.60 -10.10 2.12
N LYS A 52 21.32 -10.38 1.89
CA LYS A 52 20.18 -9.76 2.58
C LYS A 52 19.48 -10.79 3.46
N LEU A 53 18.59 -10.31 4.31
CA LEU A 53 17.71 -11.13 5.15
C LEU A 53 16.26 -10.83 4.81
N LEU A 54 15.51 -11.87 4.47
CA LEU A 54 14.06 -11.83 4.39
C LEU A 54 13.49 -12.04 5.80
N THR A 55 12.65 -11.11 6.23
CA THR A 55 11.88 -11.20 7.46
C THR A 55 10.40 -11.11 7.13
N HIS A 56 9.63 -12.13 7.47
CA HIS A 56 8.19 -12.20 7.21
C HIS A 56 7.45 -12.33 8.53
N PHE A 57 6.79 -11.26 8.94
CA PHE A 57 5.91 -11.24 10.09
C PHE A 57 4.52 -11.71 9.66
N HIS A 58 3.95 -12.65 10.40
CA HIS A 58 2.63 -13.21 10.17
C HIS A 58 1.83 -13.14 11.46
N PHE A 59 0.75 -12.37 11.42
CA PHE A 59 -0.19 -12.23 12.52
C PHE A 59 -1.56 -12.67 12.04
N GLN A 60 -2.22 -13.54 12.81
CA GLN A 60 -3.57 -14.00 12.49
C GLN A 60 -4.51 -13.72 13.66
N ASN A 61 -5.57 -12.96 13.40
CA ASN A 61 -6.69 -12.72 14.30
C ASN A 61 -7.91 -13.47 13.78
N SER A 62 -8.51 -14.32 14.61
CA SER A 62 -9.71 -15.08 14.27
C SER A 62 -10.87 -14.66 15.16
N ALA A 63 -11.99 -14.26 14.55
CA ALA A 63 -13.26 -14.05 15.21
C ALA A 63 -14.25 -15.11 14.70
N PRO A 64 -14.54 -16.16 15.47
CA PRO A 64 -15.48 -17.20 15.04
C PRO A 64 -16.91 -16.64 14.91
N PRO A 65 -17.77 -17.32 14.13
CA PRO A 65 -19.20 -16.98 14.09
C PRO A 65 -19.76 -17.04 15.51
N SER A 66 -20.49 -16.02 15.94
CA SER A 66 -21.09 -15.96 17.27
C SER A 66 -22.42 -15.20 17.24
N THR A 67 -23.32 -15.55 18.15
CA THR A 67 -24.56 -14.78 18.43
C THR A 67 -24.38 -13.84 19.62
N SER A 68 -23.30 -14.02 20.40
CA SER A 68 -23.04 -13.37 21.70
C SER A 68 -22.18 -12.11 21.61
N ASN A 69 -21.26 -12.02 20.64
CA ASN A 69 -20.31 -10.89 20.58
C ASN A 69 -21.00 -9.57 20.17
N GLY A 70 -22.14 -9.62 19.49
CA GLY A 70 -22.90 -8.43 19.07
C GLY A 70 -22.00 -7.41 18.36
N ARG A 71 -21.82 -6.22 18.94
CA ARG A 71 -20.95 -5.14 18.40
C ARG A 71 -19.58 -5.03 19.08
N HIS A 72 -19.25 -5.94 19.98
CA HIS A 72 -18.10 -5.84 20.87
C HIS A 72 -17.22 -7.09 20.74
N HIS A 73 -16.00 -6.88 20.27
CA HIS A 73 -14.93 -7.86 20.21
C HIS A 73 -13.93 -7.57 21.32
N HIS A 74 -13.33 -8.61 21.91
CA HIS A 74 -12.35 -8.43 22.98
C HIS A 74 -10.91 -8.35 22.45
N LEU A 75 -10.62 -9.10 21.39
CA LEU A 75 -9.34 -9.23 20.73
C LEU A 75 -9.41 -8.72 19.29
N PHE A 76 -10.47 -9.08 18.57
CA PHE A 76 -10.60 -8.77 17.15
C PHE A 76 -10.83 -7.26 16.90
N PRO A 77 -10.19 -6.65 15.89
CA PRO A 77 -10.34 -5.22 15.63
C PRO A 77 -11.77 -4.84 15.21
N LYS A 78 -12.46 -4.11 16.08
CA LYS A 78 -13.83 -3.62 15.84
C LYS A 78 -13.98 -2.87 14.51
N ALA A 79 -13.00 -2.05 14.13
CA ALA A 79 -13.03 -1.29 12.88
C ALA A 79 -13.14 -2.21 11.65
N ILE A 80 -12.45 -3.35 11.66
CA ILE A 80 -12.45 -4.34 10.58
C ILE A 80 -13.74 -5.14 10.57
N SER A 81 -14.20 -5.61 11.74
CA SER A 81 -15.48 -6.32 11.85
C SER A 81 -16.65 -5.47 11.31
N GLN A 82 -16.71 -4.19 11.73
CA GLN A 82 -17.72 -3.26 11.24
C GLN A 82 -17.62 -2.99 9.73
N LEU A 83 -16.40 -2.95 9.17
CA LEU A 83 -16.17 -2.77 7.75
C LEU A 83 -16.69 -3.98 6.95
N VAL A 84 -16.35 -5.20 7.37
CA VAL A 84 -16.78 -6.45 6.72
C VAL A 84 -18.30 -6.57 6.73
N LEU A 85 -18.94 -6.35 7.88
CA LEU A 85 -20.39 -6.44 8.03
C LEU A 85 -21.14 -5.35 7.23
N LYS A 86 -20.64 -4.10 7.29
CA LYS A 86 -21.30 -2.96 6.63
C LYS A 86 -21.23 -3.04 5.11
N PHE A 87 -20.10 -3.49 4.57
CA PHE A 87 -19.87 -3.54 3.12
C PHE A 87 -20.08 -4.93 2.51
N GLN A 88 -20.49 -5.92 3.30
CA GLN A 88 -20.72 -7.30 2.84
C GLN A 88 -19.50 -7.87 2.13
N VAL A 89 -18.31 -7.68 2.71
CA VAL A 89 -17.05 -8.17 2.15
C VAL A 89 -16.93 -9.66 2.45
N LYS A 90 -16.84 -10.48 1.41
CA LYS A 90 -16.54 -11.91 1.54
C LYS A 90 -15.05 -12.15 1.70
N GLU A 91 -14.27 -11.48 0.88
CA GLU A 91 -12.82 -11.58 0.87
C GLU A 91 -12.24 -10.26 0.40
N MET A 92 -11.16 -9.80 1.01
CA MET A 92 -10.48 -8.56 0.62
C MET A 92 -9.01 -8.66 0.93
N GLU A 93 -8.21 -8.08 0.04
CA GLU A 93 -6.79 -7.90 0.28
C GLU A 93 -6.39 -6.48 -0.03
N LEU A 94 -5.70 -5.86 0.91
CA LEU A 94 -5.09 -4.56 0.77
C LEU A 94 -3.58 -4.72 1.01
N SER A 95 -2.76 -4.19 0.10
CA SER A 95 -1.32 -4.13 0.30
C SER A 95 -0.75 -2.74 0.07
N PHE A 96 0.26 -2.39 0.86
CA PHE A 96 1.10 -1.21 0.72
C PHE A 96 2.54 -1.68 0.55
N THR A 97 3.12 -1.45 -0.62
CA THR A 97 4.44 -1.99 -0.94
C THR A 97 5.39 -0.92 -1.42
N GLN A 98 6.60 -0.91 -0.85
CA GLN A 98 7.72 -0.12 -1.34
C GLN A 98 8.82 -1.06 -1.83
N GLY A 99 9.40 -0.72 -2.98
CA GLY A 99 10.42 -1.53 -3.62
C GLY A 99 9.83 -2.61 -4.52
N ARG A 100 10.71 -3.32 -5.23
CA ARG A 100 10.33 -4.38 -6.17
C ARG A 100 10.85 -5.71 -5.66
N TRP A 101 10.01 -6.74 -5.70
CA TRP A 101 10.45 -8.10 -5.43
C TRP A 101 11.42 -8.58 -6.53
N ASN A 102 12.64 -8.96 -6.14
CA ASN A 102 13.61 -9.53 -7.06
C ASN A 102 13.42 -11.05 -7.17
N TYR A 103 12.62 -11.49 -8.14
CA TYR A 103 12.33 -12.91 -8.38
C TYR A 103 13.57 -13.74 -8.75
N GLU A 104 14.66 -13.13 -9.25
CA GLU A 104 15.89 -13.85 -9.61
C GLU A 104 16.69 -14.25 -8.35
N SER A 105 16.88 -13.31 -7.41
CA SER A 105 17.70 -13.53 -6.21
C SER A 105 16.90 -13.98 -4.99
N TRP A 106 15.63 -13.57 -4.86
CA TRP A 106 14.81 -13.86 -3.67
C TRP A 106 13.85 -15.03 -3.90
N GLY A 107 13.82 -15.56 -5.12
CA GLY A 107 12.99 -16.68 -5.52
C GLY A 107 11.55 -16.27 -5.84
N GLY A 108 10.83 -17.23 -6.42
CA GLY A 108 9.42 -17.08 -6.80
C GLY A 108 8.61 -18.36 -6.65
N PHE A 109 9.23 -19.50 -6.32
CA PHE A 109 8.56 -20.80 -6.19
C PHE A 109 8.22 -21.16 -4.73
N ASP A 110 8.42 -20.24 -3.79
CA ASP A 110 8.12 -20.48 -2.39
C ASP A 110 6.71 -19.95 -2.02
N PRO A 111 6.03 -20.53 -1.01
CA PRO A 111 4.70 -20.06 -0.56
C PRO A 111 4.66 -18.58 -0.19
N ILE A 112 5.75 -18.04 0.38
CA ILE A 112 5.84 -16.64 0.82
C ILE A 112 5.84 -15.67 -0.36
N PRO A 113 6.83 -15.69 -1.28
CA PRO A 113 6.82 -14.80 -2.43
C PRO A 113 5.59 -14.99 -3.31
N SER A 114 5.10 -16.22 -3.48
CA SER A 114 3.92 -16.48 -4.32
C SER A 114 2.65 -15.78 -3.81
N SER A 115 2.50 -15.60 -2.50
CA SER A 115 1.29 -14.99 -1.91
C SER A 115 1.50 -13.57 -1.35
N ASN A 116 2.72 -13.23 -0.92
CA ASN A 116 3.03 -11.99 -0.20
C ASN A 116 3.97 -11.04 -0.97
N ALA A 117 4.57 -11.44 -2.08
CA ALA A 117 5.19 -10.47 -2.97
C ALA A 117 4.09 -9.67 -3.67
N LYS A 118 4.12 -8.35 -3.56
CA LYS A 118 3.09 -7.43 -4.05
C LYS A 118 3.72 -6.35 -4.91
N PRO A 119 2.97 -5.72 -5.84
CA PRO A 119 3.51 -4.67 -6.69
C PRO A 119 3.68 -3.37 -5.88
N PRO A 120 4.59 -2.47 -6.30
CA PRO A 120 4.83 -1.22 -5.59
C PRO A 120 3.58 -0.30 -5.62
N GLY A 121 3.43 0.49 -4.56
CA GLY A 121 2.25 1.33 -4.33
C GLY A 121 1.17 0.60 -3.54
N VAL A 122 -0.09 0.90 -3.86
CA VAL A 122 -1.26 0.22 -3.27
C VAL A 122 -1.89 -0.75 -4.25
N GLU A 123 -2.22 -1.94 -3.79
CA GLU A 123 -3.09 -2.90 -4.48
C GLU A 123 -4.26 -3.24 -3.56
N LEU A 124 -5.48 -3.14 -4.09
CA LEU A 124 -6.71 -3.47 -3.38
C LEU A 124 -7.59 -4.32 -4.29
N TRP A 125 -8.04 -5.46 -3.77
CA TRP A 125 -9.13 -6.20 -4.39
C TRP A 125 -10.10 -6.70 -3.33
N ALA A 126 -11.38 -6.77 -3.70
CA ALA A 126 -12.44 -7.19 -2.80
C ALA A 126 -13.53 -7.97 -3.55
N VAL A 127 -13.93 -9.11 -2.98
CA VAL A 127 -15.08 -9.90 -3.37
C VAL A 127 -16.24 -9.58 -2.44
N PHE A 128 -17.37 -9.15 -3.01
CA PHE A 128 -18.56 -8.76 -2.26
C PHE A 128 -19.60 -9.87 -2.26
N ASP A 129 -20.23 -10.11 -1.10
CA ASP A 129 -21.41 -10.96 -0.98
C ASP A 129 -22.71 -10.13 -1.09
N ALA A 130 -22.83 -9.40 -2.20
CA ALA A 130 -23.95 -8.52 -2.48
C ALA A 130 -24.46 -8.72 -3.93
N PRO A 131 -25.70 -8.30 -4.24
CA PRO A 131 -26.18 -8.20 -5.62
C PRO A 131 -25.32 -7.27 -6.47
N GLN A 132 -25.07 -7.64 -7.73
CA GLN A 132 -24.12 -6.93 -8.62
C GLN A 132 -24.38 -5.42 -8.78
N HIS A 133 -25.65 -5.00 -8.79
CA HIS A 133 -26.03 -3.59 -8.93
C HIS A 133 -25.62 -2.70 -7.75
N LEU A 134 -25.32 -3.28 -6.57
CA LEU A 134 -24.88 -2.54 -5.39
C LEU A 134 -23.35 -2.48 -5.26
N ILE A 135 -22.62 -3.28 -6.03
CA ILE A 135 -21.19 -3.52 -5.80
C ILE A 135 -20.35 -2.27 -6.02
N ASP A 136 -20.65 -1.48 -7.06
CA ASP A 136 -19.90 -0.24 -7.30
C ASP A 136 -20.11 0.79 -6.18
N ALA A 137 -21.32 0.86 -5.62
CA ALA A 137 -21.61 1.72 -4.47
C ALA A 137 -20.91 1.24 -3.20
N LEU A 138 -20.85 -0.08 -2.97
CA LEU A 138 -20.12 -0.68 -1.85
C LEU A 138 -18.62 -0.47 -1.98
N TRP A 139 -18.05 -0.67 -3.17
CA TRP A 139 -16.64 -0.42 -3.49
C TRP A 139 -16.24 1.04 -3.25
N LYS A 140 -17.06 2.00 -3.72
CA LYS A 140 -16.87 3.42 -3.42
C LYS A 140 -16.82 3.69 -1.92
N ASN A 141 -17.78 3.18 -1.15
CA ASN A 141 -17.81 3.44 0.28
C ASN A 141 -16.67 2.73 1.05
N LEU A 142 -16.27 1.55 0.57
CA LEU A 142 -15.16 0.77 1.11
C LEU A 142 -13.83 1.52 0.93
N THR A 143 -13.53 1.96 -0.29
CA THR A 143 -12.29 2.70 -0.63
C THR A 143 -12.15 3.99 0.18
N HIS A 144 -13.24 4.74 0.38
CA HIS A 144 -13.27 5.92 1.26
C HIS A 144 -12.98 5.58 2.73
N THR A 145 -13.59 4.49 3.23
CA THR A 145 -13.40 4.07 4.62
C THR A 145 -11.96 3.61 4.86
N LEU A 146 -11.40 2.84 3.93
CA LEU A 146 -10.01 2.37 3.98
C LEU A 146 -9.01 3.54 3.87
N SER A 147 -9.29 4.52 3.01
CA SER A 147 -8.49 5.74 2.90
C SER A 147 -8.39 6.48 4.25
N GLY A 148 -9.51 6.64 4.95
CA GLY A 148 -9.52 7.23 6.29
C GLY A 148 -8.84 6.37 7.35
N LEU A 149 -8.96 5.03 7.27
CA LEU A 149 -8.37 4.11 8.24
C LEU A 149 -6.84 4.05 8.16
N PHE A 150 -6.29 4.05 6.94
CA PHE A 150 -4.85 3.91 6.69
C PHE A 150 -4.13 5.22 6.35
N CYS A 151 -4.85 6.35 6.30
CA CYS A 151 -4.32 7.66 5.92
C CYS A 151 -3.62 7.63 4.55
N ALA A 152 -4.26 7.02 3.57
CA ALA A 152 -3.73 6.80 2.23
C ALA A 152 -4.75 7.20 1.16
N SER A 153 -4.30 7.44 -0.07
CA SER A 153 -5.12 7.96 -1.17
C SER A 153 -5.99 6.89 -1.86
N ILE A 154 -6.42 5.86 -1.12
CA ILE A 154 -7.23 4.72 -1.63
C ILE A 154 -8.55 5.20 -2.23
N ASN A 155 -9.06 6.34 -1.81
CA ASN A 155 -10.28 6.97 -2.33
C ASN A 155 -10.20 7.26 -3.84
N PHE A 156 -9.02 7.39 -4.44
CA PHE A 156 -8.89 7.52 -5.91
C PHE A 156 -9.40 6.28 -6.66
N LEU A 157 -9.42 5.11 -6.02
CA LEU A 157 -9.98 3.88 -6.58
C LEU A 157 -11.51 3.88 -6.67
N GLU A 158 -12.20 4.90 -6.14
CA GLU A 158 -13.64 5.09 -6.35
C GLU A 158 -13.97 5.25 -7.84
N SER A 159 -13.12 5.95 -8.59
CA SER A 159 -13.41 6.27 -9.99
C SER A 159 -13.44 5.01 -10.84
N SER A 160 -14.44 4.91 -11.72
CA SER A 160 -14.54 3.81 -12.70
C SER A 160 -13.34 3.72 -13.64
N THR A 161 -12.53 4.78 -13.71
CA THR A 161 -11.26 4.82 -14.45
C THR A 161 -10.09 4.13 -13.74
N ALA A 162 -10.20 3.87 -12.44
CA ALA A 162 -9.13 3.42 -11.56
C ALA A 162 -9.29 1.96 -11.08
N TYR A 163 -10.46 1.35 -11.28
CA TYR A 163 -10.71 -0.05 -10.97
C TYR A 163 -11.16 -0.86 -12.19
N SER A 164 -10.96 -2.17 -12.11
CA SER A 164 -11.39 -3.17 -13.09
C SER A 164 -12.15 -4.30 -12.40
N ALA A 165 -12.94 -5.05 -13.18
CA ALA A 165 -13.62 -6.26 -12.72
C ALA A 165 -13.11 -7.46 -13.54
N PRO A 166 -12.04 -8.15 -13.10
CA PRO A 166 -11.53 -9.33 -13.80
C PRO A 166 -12.56 -10.46 -13.76
N GLU A 167 -12.60 -11.28 -14.82
CA GLU A 167 -13.55 -12.38 -14.91
C GLU A 167 -12.94 -13.75 -14.59
N TRP A 168 -11.70 -14.03 -15.05
CA TRP A 168 -11.19 -15.40 -15.12
C TRP A 168 -9.83 -15.61 -14.43
N SER A 169 -8.91 -14.67 -14.60
CA SER A 169 -7.47 -14.89 -14.36
C SER A 169 -7.01 -14.58 -12.93
N PHE A 170 -7.83 -13.84 -12.17
CA PHE A 170 -7.47 -13.37 -10.83
C PHE A 170 -8.71 -13.14 -9.95
N PRO A 171 -8.77 -13.77 -8.76
CA PRO A 171 -9.62 -14.94 -8.48
C PRO A 171 -10.98 -14.90 -9.18
N PRO A 172 -11.47 -16.03 -9.74
CA PRO A 172 -12.70 -16.05 -10.54
C PRO A 172 -13.92 -15.77 -9.66
N ALA A 173 -14.39 -14.52 -9.67
CA ALA A 173 -15.57 -14.07 -8.94
C ALA A 173 -16.40 -13.16 -9.85
N SER A 174 -17.02 -13.79 -10.86
CA SER A 174 -17.79 -13.13 -11.92
C SER A 174 -18.73 -12.06 -11.38
N GLY A 175 -18.51 -10.81 -11.81
CA GLY A 175 -19.30 -9.64 -11.47
C GLY A 175 -19.15 -9.12 -10.03
N LYS A 176 -18.64 -9.94 -9.11
CA LYS A 176 -18.55 -9.65 -7.67
C LYS A 176 -17.20 -9.11 -7.18
N LEU A 177 -16.18 -9.20 -8.02
CA LEU A 177 -14.83 -8.72 -7.72
C LEU A 177 -14.62 -7.30 -8.25
N ARG A 178 -13.91 -6.51 -7.46
CA ARG A 178 -13.31 -5.25 -7.89
C ARG A 178 -11.82 -5.30 -7.58
N TYR A 179 -11.01 -4.91 -8.55
CA TYR A 179 -9.55 -4.85 -8.48
C TYR A 179 -9.11 -3.43 -8.82
N GLY A 180 -8.24 -2.83 -8.00
CA GLY A 180 -7.70 -1.50 -8.22
C GLY A 180 -6.27 -1.40 -7.69
N THR A 181 -5.48 -0.54 -8.33
CA THR A 181 -4.07 -0.34 -7.96
C THR A 181 -3.66 1.11 -8.16
N LEU A 182 -2.84 1.62 -7.25
CA LEU A 182 -2.26 2.96 -7.27
C LEU A 182 -0.73 2.85 -7.17
N PRO A 183 -0.03 2.66 -8.31
CA PRO A 183 1.43 2.50 -8.31
C PRO A 183 2.21 3.70 -7.75
N ARG A 184 1.60 4.90 -7.79
CA ARG A 184 2.20 6.16 -7.32
C ARG A 184 1.97 6.45 -5.85
N GLU A 185 1.13 5.68 -5.16
CA GLU A 185 0.89 5.92 -3.74
C GLU A 185 2.19 5.68 -2.98
N ALA A 186 2.70 6.74 -2.34
CA ALA A 186 3.89 6.64 -1.52
C ALA A 186 3.56 5.88 -0.23
N VAL A 187 4.32 4.84 0.07
CA VAL A 187 4.19 4.12 1.34
C VAL A 187 4.96 4.90 2.41
N CYS A 188 4.22 5.46 3.36
CA CYS A 188 4.71 6.35 4.40
C CYS A 188 4.75 5.64 5.75
N THR A 189 5.67 6.05 6.64
CA THR A 189 5.80 5.50 8.01
C THR A 189 4.51 5.58 8.83
N GLU A 190 3.65 6.52 8.46
CA GLU A 190 2.33 6.80 8.97
C GLU A 190 1.36 5.67 8.68
N ASN A 191 1.49 4.94 7.56
CA ASN A 191 0.61 3.80 7.21
C ASN A 191 0.83 2.60 8.14
N LEU A 192 2.04 2.43 8.67
CA LEU A 192 2.33 1.34 9.63
C LEU A 192 1.61 1.55 10.97
N THR A 193 1.35 2.80 11.36
CA THR A 193 0.71 3.12 12.65
C THR A 193 -0.73 2.57 12.76
N PRO A 194 -1.66 2.83 11.81
CA PRO A 194 -2.98 2.21 11.82
C PRO A 194 -2.92 0.69 11.63
N TRP A 195 -1.96 0.17 10.85
CA TRP A 195 -1.77 -1.27 10.70
C TRP A 195 -1.41 -1.95 12.04
N LEU A 196 -0.46 -1.38 12.80
CA LEU A 196 -0.10 -1.85 14.14
C LEU A 196 -1.24 -1.69 15.15
N LYS A 197 -2.11 -0.68 15.00
CA LYS A 197 -3.26 -0.49 15.88
C LYS A 197 -4.30 -1.61 15.78
N LEU A 198 -4.29 -2.39 14.70
CA LEU A 198 -5.13 -3.58 14.54
C LEU A 198 -4.59 -4.79 15.31
N LEU A 199 -3.32 -4.77 15.73
CA LEU A 199 -2.77 -5.85 16.55
C LEU A 199 -3.15 -5.65 18.03
N PRO A 200 -3.54 -6.71 18.76
CA PRO A 200 -3.86 -6.64 20.19
C PRO A 200 -2.74 -6.02 21.04
N CYS A 201 -1.49 -6.45 20.83
CA CYS A 201 -0.30 -5.97 21.55
C CYS A 201 0.42 -4.78 20.88
N ARG A 202 -0.06 -4.32 19.72
CA ARG A 202 0.46 -3.17 18.95
C ARG A 202 1.96 -3.24 18.66
N ASP A 203 2.76 -2.39 19.30
CA ASP A 203 4.22 -2.30 19.20
C ASP A 203 4.88 -2.41 20.59
N LYS A 204 4.15 -2.95 21.58
CA LYS A 204 4.51 -2.89 23.01
C LYS A 204 4.97 -4.22 23.59
N ALA A 205 4.49 -5.34 23.06
CA ALA A 205 4.81 -6.67 23.56
C ALA A 205 4.83 -7.70 22.42
N GLY A 206 5.52 -8.82 22.64
CA GLY A 206 5.61 -9.90 21.67
C GLY A 206 6.49 -9.57 20.46
N ILE A 207 6.28 -10.31 19.38
CA ILE A 207 7.07 -10.19 18.14
C ILE A 207 6.88 -8.80 17.50
N SER A 208 5.71 -8.21 17.69
CA SER A 208 5.35 -6.89 17.18
C SER A 208 6.28 -5.75 17.67
N MET A 209 7.02 -5.94 18.76
CA MET A 209 8.02 -4.98 19.25
C MET A 209 9.15 -4.71 18.26
N LEU A 210 9.49 -5.70 17.42
CA LEU A 210 10.53 -5.59 16.39
C LEU A 210 10.12 -4.67 15.24
N LEU A 211 8.84 -4.28 15.15
CA LEU A 211 8.29 -3.47 14.06
C LEU A 211 8.63 -1.98 14.20
N ASP A 212 9.92 -1.69 14.27
CA ASP A 212 10.45 -0.34 14.33
C ASP A 212 10.45 0.34 12.95
N ARG A 213 9.90 1.56 12.90
CA ARG A 213 9.68 2.31 11.64
C ARG A 213 11.00 2.57 10.89
N PRO A 214 12.04 3.20 11.50
CA PRO A 214 13.33 3.38 10.84
C PRO A 214 13.90 2.10 10.23
N SER A 215 13.86 0.98 10.96
CA SER A 215 14.43 -0.29 10.51
C SER A 215 13.69 -0.85 9.29
N ILE A 216 12.35 -0.87 9.31
CA ILE A 216 11.52 -1.40 8.22
C ILE A 216 11.69 -0.57 6.93
N TYR A 217 11.63 0.76 7.04
CA TYR A 217 11.64 1.66 5.88
C TYR A 217 13.03 1.90 5.28
N ARG A 218 14.09 1.41 5.94
CA ARG A 218 15.44 1.31 5.35
C ARG A 218 15.62 0.07 4.47
N GLY A 219 14.68 -0.86 4.48
CA GLY A 219 14.74 -2.08 3.69
C GLY A 219 14.70 -1.84 2.18
N PHE A 220 15.23 -2.80 1.42
CA PHE A 220 15.20 -2.80 -0.05
C PHE A 220 13.81 -3.11 -0.61
N TYR A 221 13.01 -3.81 0.18
CA TYR A 221 11.62 -4.13 -0.10
C TYR A 221 10.86 -4.21 1.22
N HIS A 222 9.66 -3.64 1.26
CA HIS A 222 8.70 -3.97 2.31
C HIS A 222 7.28 -3.97 1.76
N SER A 223 6.46 -4.91 2.22
CA SER A 223 5.04 -5.01 1.88
C SER A 223 4.23 -5.28 3.12
N GLN A 224 3.34 -4.33 3.46
CA GLN A 224 2.32 -4.47 4.48
C GLN A 224 1.05 -4.99 3.80
N ARG A 225 0.61 -6.19 4.16
CA ARG A 225 -0.58 -6.83 3.59
C ARG A 225 -1.60 -7.06 4.70
N LEU A 226 -2.87 -6.84 4.35
CA LEU A 226 -4.03 -7.11 5.17
C LEU A 226 -4.98 -7.95 4.32
N HIS A 227 -5.16 -9.21 4.70
CA HIS A 227 -6.05 -10.15 4.02
C HIS A 227 -7.19 -10.55 4.96
N LEU A 228 -8.42 -10.37 4.48
CA LEU A 228 -9.64 -10.64 5.20
C LEU A 228 -10.39 -11.75 4.50
N THR A 229 -10.77 -12.77 5.25
CA THR A 229 -11.71 -13.79 4.77
C THR A 229 -12.90 -13.87 5.73
N SER A 230 -14.10 -13.84 5.15
CA SER A 230 -15.37 -13.93 5.85
C SER A 230 -16.07 -15.20 5.41
N THR A 231 -16.31 -16.10 6.36
CA THR A 231 -17.07 -17.32 6.11
C THR A 231 -18.57 -17.02 6.26
N GLY A 232 -19.29 -16.98 5.14
CA GLY A 232 -20.72 -16.65 5.09
C GLY A 232 -21.67 -17.81 5.43
N SER A 233 -22.66 -17.48 6.28
CA SER A 233 -23.95 -18.13 6.61
C SER A 233 -23.96 -19.52 7.31
N GLY A 234 -23.57 -19.52 8.60
CA GLY A 234 -24.00 -20.57 9.53
C GLY A 234 -25.32 -20.16 10.20
N SER A 235 -26.46 -20.71 9.75
CA SER A 235 -27.81 -20.56 10.34
C SER A 235 -28.38 -19.13 10.45
N GLU A 236 -29.71 -18.99 10.31
CA GLU A 236 -30.38 -17.70 10.48
C GLU A 236 -30.06 -17.07 11.85
N GLY A 237 -29.38 -15.92 11.85
CA GLY A 237 -29.14 -15.10 13.05
C GLY A 237 -27.72 -15.05 13.62
N MET A 238 -26.72 -15.69 12.98
CA MET A 238 -25.32 -15.66 13.45
C MET A 238 -24.47 -14.69 12.62
N ASP A 239 -23.61 -13.91 13.29
CA ASP A 239 -22.62 -13.09 12.58
C ASP A 239 -21.59 -14.00 11.88
N PRO A 240 -21.08 -13.64 10.69
CA PRO A 240 -20.09 -14.42 9.97
C PRO A 240 -18.77 -14.51 10.75
N GLY A 241 -18.10 -15.65 10.64
CA GLY A 241 -16.72 -15.80 11.13
C GLY A 241 -15.77 -15.01 10.25
N ILE A 242 -14.86 -14.25 10.86
CA ILE A 242 -13.92 -13.37 10.18
C ILE A 242 -12.50 -13.77 10.59
N ILE A 243 -11.64 -14.01 9.60
CA ILE A 243 -10.21 -14.21 9.79
C ILE A 243 -9.50 -13.00 9.18
N LEU A 244 -8.67 -12.35 9.99
CA LEU A 244 -7.81 -11.24 9.60
C LEU A 244 -6.36 -11.71 9.65
N GLU A 245 -5.75 -11.81 8.48
CA GLU A 245 -4.32 -12.07 8.31
C GLU A 245 -3.61 -10.74 8.05
N GLN A 246 -2.63 -10.42 8.89
CA GLN A 246 -1.79 -9.25 8.78
C GLN A 246 -0.36 -9.72 8.56
N THR A 247 0.20 -9.46 7.38
CA THR A 247 1.58 -9.82 7.07
C THR A 247 2.43 -8.60 6.77
N LEU A 248 3.67 -8.64 7.21
CA LEU A 248 4.69 -7.65 6.88
C LEU A 248 5.93 -8.38 6.39
N THR A 249 6.19 -8.28 5.09
CA THR A 249 7.36 -8.90 4.46
C THR A 249 8.39 -7.82 4.21
N VAL A 250 9.61 -7.97 4.73
CA VAL A 250 10.68 -6.98 4.63
C VAL A 250 11.97 -7.67 4.18
N VAL A 251 12.72 -7.03 3.28
CA VAL A 251 14.07 -7.45 2.90
C VAL A 251 15.06 -6.39 3.38
N LEU A 252 15.87 -6.79 4.36
CA LEU A 252 16.84 -5.92 5.05
C LEU A 252 18.25 -6.35 4.70
N GLN A 253 19.18 -5.39 4.65
CA GLN A 253 20.60 -5.69 4.55
C GLN A 253 21.22 -5.54 5.94
N PRO A 254 21.83 -6.60 6.49
CA PRO A 254 22.50 -6.49 7.78
C PRO A 254 23.75 -5.60 7.71
N ASP A 255 23.99 -4.84 8.79
CA ASP A 255 25.14 -3.94 8.89
C ASP A 255 26.46 -4.74 8.98
N SER A 256 27.29 -4.62 7.95
CA SER A 256 28.60 -5.27 7.87
C SER A 256 29.71 -4.54 8.66
N GLN A 257 29.41 -3.99 9.85
CA GLN A 257 30.36 -3.15 10.60
C GLN A 257 31.67 -3.86 11.02
N ARG A 258 31.76 -5.20 10.93
CA ARG A 258 33.04 -5.91 11.11
C ARG A 258 33.97 -5.89 9.87
N ALA A 259 33.50 -5.44 8.70
CA ALA A 259 34.25 -5.48 7.44
C ALA A 259 34.92 -4.15 7.04
N SER A 260 35.12 -3.21 7.97
CA SER A 260 35.83 -1.94 7.67
C SER A 260 37.35 -1.99 7.87
N LEU A 261 37.93 -3.14 8.26
CA LEU A 261 39.38 -3.25 8.51
C LEU A 261 40.06 -4.50 7.95
N ALA A 262 39.37 -5.35 7.18
CA ALA A 262 39.96 -6.58 6.65
C ALA A 262 39.81 -6.71 5.13
N HIS A 263 40.80 -7.35 4.53
CA HIS A 263 41.16 -7.33 3.10
C HIS A 263 40.03 -7.67 2.11
N ALA A 264 40.22 -7.31 0.84
CA ALA A 264 39.31 -7.53 -0.29
C ALA A 264 38.75 -8.97 -0.49
N SER A 265 39.27 -9.95 0.27
CA SER A 265 38.78 -11.33 0.36
C SER A 265 37.45 -11.48 1.12
N GLU A 266 37.02 -10.49 1.92
CA GLU A 266 35.77 -10.54 2.69
C GLU A 266 34.50 -10.25 1.86
N LYS A 267 34.63 -9.92 0.56
CA LYS A 267 33.49 -9.65 -0.31
C LYS A 267 32.56 -10.85 -0.51
N HIS A 268 33.03 -12.07 -0.21
CA HIS A 268 32.30 -13.32 -0.40
C HIS A 268 31.62 -13.85 0.88
N PHE A 269 31.81 -13.23 2.04
CA PHE A 269 31.15 -13.67 3.27
C PHE A 269 29.72 -13.14 3.38
N GLN A 270 28.81 -14.03 3.73
CA GLN A 270 27.47 -13.65 4.16
C GLN A 270 27.56 -12.83 5.46
N PRO A 271 26.82 -11.72 5.58
CA PRO A 271 26.89 -10.88 6.77
C PRO A 271 26.28 -11.62 7.96
N SER A 272 26.98 -11.60 9.09
CA SER A 272 26.44 -12.09 10.36
C SER A 272 25.52 -11.06 10.97
N TRP A 273 24.46 -11.50 11.64
CA TRP A 273 23.41 -10.60 12.13
C TRP A 273 22.74 -11.13 13.40
N SER A 274 22.04 -10.25 14.08
CA SER A 274 21.14 -10.51 15.22
C SER A 274 19.86 -9.68 15.08
N LEU A 275 18.76 -10.09 15.71
CA LEU A 275 17.52 -9.31 15.70
C LEU A 275 17.74 -7.89 16.24
N SER A 276 18.53 -7.75 17.31
CA SER A 276 18.90 -6.44 17.85
C SER A 276 19.68 -5.59 16.86
N SER A 277 20.61 -6.17 16.09
CA SER A 277 21.38 -5.42 15.09
C SER A 277 20.54 -4.93 13.90
N ILE A 278 19.50 -5.69 13.53
CA ILE A 278 18.68 -5.40 12.34
C ILE A 278 17.52 -4.47 12.68
N PHE A 279 16.82 -4.75 13.79
CA PHE A 279 15.61 -4.03 14.18
C PHE A 279 15.86 -2.97 15.27
N GLY A 280 17.05 -2.96 15.88
CA GLY A 280 17.39 -2.06 16.99
C GLY A 280 16.77 -2.46 18.33
N LYS A 281 16.09 -3.61 18.40
CA LYS A 281 15.33 -4.09 19.57
C LYS A 281 15.43 -5.61 19.71
N GLN A 282 15.22 -6.07 20.94
CA GLN A 282 15.11 -7.49 21.30
C GLN A 282 13.68 -7.80 21.75
N ILE A 283 13.30 -9.08 21.76
CA ILE A 283 11.96 -9.49 22.19
C ILE A 283 11.98 -9.76 23.70
N SER A 284 11.30 -8.90 24.48
CA SER A 284 11.30 -8.95 25.95
C SER A 284 10.24 -9.90 26.54
N GLY A 285 9.62 -10.75 25.73
CA GLY A 285 8.60 -11.73 26.15
C GLY A 285 7.42 -11.82 25.18
N ARG A 286 6.51 -12.78 25.42
CA ARG A 286 5.32 -13.01 24.58
C ARG A 286 4.26 -11.92 24.73
N CYS A 287 3.43 -11.74 23.71
CA CYS A 287 2.19 -11.00 23.86
C CYS A 287 1.22 -11.78 24.76
N VAL A 288 0.75 -11.18 25.85
CA VAL A 288 -0.16 -11.84 26.82
C VAL A 288 -1.50 -12.24 26.19
N LEU A 289 -1.91 -11.53 25.14
CA LEU A 289 -3.15 -11.76 24.40
C LEU A 289 -2.98 -12.77 23.24
N ALA A 290 -1.76 -13.23 22.96
CA ALA A 290 -1.49 -14.21 21.92
C ALA A 290 -1.52 -15.62 22.48
N GLU A 291 -2.19 -16.53 21.76
CA GLU A 291 -2.20 -17.96 22.05
C GLU A 291 -0.81 -18.56 21.86
N THR A 292 -0.14 -18.21 20.75
CA THR A 292 1.26 -18.58 20.51
C THR A 292 2.07 -17.41 19.96
N SER A 293 3.35 -17.38 20.33
CA SER A 293 4.35 -16.45 19.82
C SER A 293 5.59 -17.24 19.42
N ASN A 294 5.77 -17.49 18.12
CA ASN A 294 6.83 -18.35 17.60
C ASN A 294 7.74 -17.60 16.62
N VAL A 295 9.04 -17.82 16.73
CA VAL A 295 10.01 -17.39 15.72
C VAL A 295 10.51 -18.61 14.97
N TYR A 296 10.52 -18.50 13.65
CA TYR A 296 10.95 -19.51 12.71
C TYR A 296 12.16 -19.03 11.94
N PHE A 297 13.16 -19.90 11.77
CA PHE A 297 14.32 -19.64 10.92
C PHE A 297 14.39 -20.71 9.83
N LEU A 298 14.34 -20.30 8.56
CA LEU A 298 14.25 -21.19 7.40
C LEU A 298 15.54 -21.18 6.60
N LEU A 299 16.11 -22.37 6.41
CA LEU A 299 17.17 -22.63 5.44
C LEU A 299 16.54 -23.21 4.17
N ASP A 300 16.70 -22.49 3.06
CA ASP A 300 16.21 -22.88 1.73
C ASP A 300 16.91 -24.16 1.23
N LYS A 301 16.25 -24.92 0.36
CA LYS A 301 16.79 -26.14 -0.28
C LYS A 301 18.15 -25.90 -0.92
N GLY A 302 18.29 -24.79 -1.65
CA GLY A 302 19.54 -24.43 -2.32
C GLY A 302 20.68 -24.17 -1.34
N LEU A 303 20.38 -23.57 -0.18
CA LEU A 303 21.36 -23.32 0.86
C LEU A 303 21.72 -24.61 1.61
N VAL A 304 20.73 -25.43 1.95
CA VAL A 304 20.98 -26.72 2.61
C VAL A 304 21.88 -27.59 1.73
N ALA A 305 21.57 -27.71 0.44
CA ALA A 305 22.37 -28.46 -0.53
C ALA A 305 23.86 -28.06 -0.53
N GLU A 306 24.14 -26.76 -0.55
CA GLU A 306 25.51 -26.24 -0.56
C GLU A 306 26.22 -26.51 0.78
N LEU A 307 25.50 -26.39 1.89
CA LEU A 307 26.04 -26.73 3.21
C LEU A 307 26.37 -28.23 3.33
N GLU A 308 25.55 -29.11 2.76
CA GLU A 308 25.86 -30.54 2.71
C GLU A 308 27.09 -30.83 1.87
N HIS A 309 27.26 -30.12 0.74
CA HIS A 309 28.41 -30.26 -0.14
C HIS A 309 29.71 -29.87 0.57
N ILE A 310 29.74 -28.70 1.22
CA ILE A 310 30.89 -28.22 2.00
C ILE A 310 31.24 -29.20 3.14
N HIS A 311 30.24 -29.83 3.75
CA HIS A 311 30.49 -30.80 4.82
C HIS A 311 31.13 -32.09 4.31
N LYS A 312 30.66 -32.62 3.16
CA LYS A 312 31.22 -33.82 2.51
C LYS A 312 32.66 -33.63 2.05
N GLU A 313 33.05 -32.41 1.67
CA GLU A 313 34.45 -32.12 1.32
C GLU A 313 35.39 -32.13 2.53
N ASN A 314 34.88 -31.76 3.72
CA ASN A 314 35.68 -31.62 4.93
C ASN A 314 35.80 -32.93 5.75
N GLU A 315 34.80 -33.81 5.71
CA GLU A 315 34.82 -35.09 6.43
C GLU A 315 34.75 -36.29 5.45
N LYS A 316 35.81 -37.11 5.42
CA LYS A 316 35.88 -38.37 4.64
C LYS A 316 35.06 -39.52 5.27
N SER A 317 33.87 -39.27 5.77
CA SER A 317 33.00 -40.30 6.37
C SER A 317 31.61 -40.32 5.75
N GLU A 318 31.18 -41.52 5.33
CA GLU A 318 29.98 -41.84 4.53
C GLU A 318 28.65 -41.86 5.30
N GLU A 319 28.56 -41.31 6.51
CA GLU A 319 27.28 -41.27 7.22
C GLU A 319 26.55 -39.95 6.99
N ASN A 320 25.22 -40.01 6.80
CA ASN A 320 24.31 -38.86 6.69
C ASN A 320 24.22 -38.10 8.04
N VAL A 321 25.32 -37.46 8.46
CA VAL A 321 25.51 -36.82 9.78
C VAL A 321 24.65 -35.55 9.95
N LEU A 322 24.06 -35.03 8.88
CA LEU A 322 23.11 -33.90 8.88
C LEU A 322 21.82 -34.18 9.70
N ILE A 323 21.59 -35.41 10.14
CA ILE A 323 20.41 -35.78 10.94
C ILE A 323 20.74 -35.88 12.46
N SER A 324 22.01 -35.69 12.85
CA SER A 324 22.42 -35.74 14.26
C SER A 324 22.27 -34.37 14.96
N GLU A 325 21.99 -34.41 16.26
CA GLU A 325 21.45 -33.36 17.15
C GLU A 325 22.25 -32.04 17.32
N LYS A 326 23.07 -31.59 16.34
CA LYS A 326 23.95 -30.40 16.46
C LYS A 326 23.85 -29.40 15.30
N PHE A 327 22.70 -29.29 14.62
CA PHE A 327 22.58 -28.40 13.46
C PHE A 327 22.60 -26.89 13.77
N TRP A 328 22.34 -26.45 15.01
CA TRP A 328 22.38 -25.01 15.35
C TRP A 328 23.81 -24.45 15.52
N ASN A 329 24.81 -25.32 15.64
CA ASN A 329 26.22 -24.94 15.67
C ASN A 329 27.01 -25.94 14.82
N ASN A 330 27.17 -25.61 13.55
CA ASN A 330 27.90 -26.42 12.58
C ASN A 330 29.20 -25.68 12.19
N PRO A 331 30.13 -26.32 11.45
CA PRO A 331 31.36 -25.64 11.04
C PRO A 331 31.12 -24.47 10.08
N SER A 332 29.93 -24.36 9.47
CA SER A 332 29.60 -23.34 8.47
C SER A 332 28.93 -22.09 9.06
N PHE A 333 28.12 -22.24 10.10
CA PHE A 333 27.40 -21.18 10.79
C PHE A 333 27.05 -21.56 12.24
N GLU A 334 26.73 -20.56 13.05
CA GLU A 334 26.30 -20.71 14.43
C GLU A 334 25.10 -19.82 14.73
N LEU A 335 24.08 -20.38 15.39
CA LEU A 335 22.93 -19.66 15.90
C LEU A 335 23.17 -19.28 17.37
N SER A 336 22.74 -18.07 17.77
CA SER A 336 22.88 -17.58 19.14
C SER A 336 22.04 -18.33 20.17
N ALA A 337 20.92 -18.94 19.74
CA ALA A 337 19.96 -19.64 20.60
C ALA A 337 19.75 -21.07 20.14
N LYS A 338 19.50 -21.97 21.10
CA LYS A 338 19.16 -23.37 20.80
C LYS A 338 17.70 -23.45 20.31
N PRO A 339 17.42 -24.11 19.19
CA PRO A 339 16.05 -24.30 18.69
C PRO A 339 15.27 -25.28 19.58
N ASP A 340 13.97 -25.04 19.73
CA ASP A 340 13.08 -25.90 20.50
C ASP A 340 12.63 -27.11 19.70
N ARG A 341 12.34 -26.89 18.42
CA ARG A 341 12.01 -27.94 17.46
C ARG A 341 12.68 -27.65 16.12
N ILE A 342 12.99 -28.71 15.39
CA ILE A 342 13.54 -28.64 14.03
C ILE A 342 12.60 -29.45 13.15
N PHE A 343 12.10 -28.82 12.08
CA PHE A 343 11.31 -29.47 11.06
C PHE A 343 12.17 -29.62 9.80
N ILE A 344 12.11 -30.81 9.20
CA ILE A 344 12.71 -31.08 7.90
C ILE A 344 11.55 -31.21 6.92
N GLU A 345 11.67 -30.53 5.78
CA GLU A 345 10.66 -30.62 4.74
C GLU A 345 10.59 -32.06 4.21
N GLU A 346 9.37 -32.59 4.12
CA GLU A 346 9.13 -33.88 3.49
C GLU A 346 9.35 -33.72 1.98
N SER A 347 10.48 -34.23 1.50
CA SER A 347 10.80 -34.23 0.08
C SER A 347 9.79 -35.09 -0.67
N SER A 348 9.10 -34.51 -1.65
CA SER A 348 8.52 -35.33 -2.73
C SER A 348 9.66 -36.12 -3.38
N LEU A 349 9.36 -37.33 -3.85
CA LEU A 349 10.28 -38.39 -4.33
C LEU A 349 11.38 -38.00 -5.35
N LEU A 350 11.48 -36.73 -5.75
CA LEU A 350 12.32 -36.21 -6.85
C LEU A 350 13.45 -35.26 -6.43
N SER A 351 13.45 -34.68 -5.22
CA SER A 351 14.54 -33.78 -4.78
C SER A 351 15.26 -34.34 -3.55
N LYS A 352 16.56 -34.62 -3.68
CA LYS A 352 17.41 -35.12 -2.57
C LYS A 352 17.64 -34.11 -1.44
N ASN A 353 17.28 -32.84 -1.63
CA ASN A 353 17.61 -31.75 -0.71
C ASN A 353 16.32 -31.18 -0.11
N ALA A 354 16.22 -31.15 1.21
CA ALA A 354 15.06 -30.65 1.96
C ALA A 354 15.35 -29.28 2.58
N SER A 355 14.33 -28.43 2.68
CA SER A 355 14.44 -27.22 3.51
C SER A 355 14.43 -27.60 5.00
N VAL A 356 15.14 -26.82 5.82
CA VAL A 356 15.18 -27.03 7.28
C VAL A 356 14.61 -25.79 7.97
N LEU A 357 13.66 -26.02 8.88
CA LEU A 357 12.98 -24.97 9.63
C LEU A 357 13.20 -25.15 11.13
N TYR A 358 13.76 -24.13 11.78
CA TYR A 358 13.99 -24.10 13.22
C TYR A 358 12.87 -23.29 13.89
N LYS A 359 12.27 -23.84 14.94
CA LYS A 359 11.24 -23.16 15.75
C LYS A 359 11.82 -22.75 17.11
N PHE A 360 11.53 -21.52 17.50
CA PHE A 360 11.83 -20.92 18.79
C PHE A 360 10.54 -20.41 19.44
N GLU A 361 10.24 -20.89 20.64
CA GLU A 361 9.03 -20.54 21.41
C GLU A 361 9.34 -19.35 22.34
N ILE A 362 8.69 -18.22 22.11
CA ILE A 362 8.99 -16.96 22.82
C ILE A 362 8.51 -16.98 24.28
N GLU A 363 7.60 -17.89 24.64
CA GLU A 363 7.08 -18.03 26.01
C GLU A 363 8.16 -18.30 27.06
N LYS A 364 9.33 -18.84 26.65
CA LYS A 364 10.45 -19.14 27.55
C LYS A 364 11.26 -17.91 27.94
N TYR A 365 11.07 -16.79 27.24
CA TYR A 365 11.85 -15.57 27.39
C TYR A 365 11.00 -14.47 28.05
N GLY A 366 11.68 -13.54 28.70
CA GLY A 366 11.03 -12.46 29.46
C GLY A 366 11.92 -11.22 29.57
N GLU A 367 11.54 -10.26 30.41
CA GLU A 367 12.28 -9.00 30.53
C GLU A 367 13.70 -9.18 31.08
N SER A 368 13.93 -10.20 31.91
CA SER A 368 15.25 -10.51 32.48
C SER A 368 16.20 -11.18 31.49
N GLU A 369 15.66 -11.98 30.56
CA GLU A 369 16.40 -12.69 29.52
C GLU A 369 15.66 -12.50 28.19
N PRO A 370 15.91 -11.37 27.49
CA PRO A 370 15.25 -11.08 26.23
C PRO A 370 15.76 -12.03 25.13
N PHE A 371 14.87 -12.38 24.21
CA PHE A 371 15.21 -13.20 23.07
C PHE A 371 15.86 -12.36 21.96
N ASP A 372 17.06 -12.77 21.55
CA ASP A 372 17.81 -12.18 20.45
C ASP A 372 18.46 -13.28 19.59
N LEU A 373 17.76 -13.67 18.52
CA LEU A 373 18.25 -14.63 17.56
C LEU A 373 19.28 -13.98 16.63
N GLY A 374 20.44 -14.59 16.51
CA GLY A 374 21.48 -14.19 15.58
C GLY A 374 22.08 -15.38 14.85
N LEU A 375 22.56 -15.10 13.64
CA LEU A 375 23.24 -16.02 12.74
C LEU A 375 24.65 -15.53 12.47
N PHE A 376 25.64 -16.36 12.77
CA PHE A 376 27.06 -16.06 12.59
C PHE A 376 27.65 -17.01 11.56
N TRP A 377 28.07 -16.48 10.41
CA TRP A 377 28.68 -17.27 9.35
C TRP A 377 30.17 -17.52 9.64
N LYS A 378 30.60 -18.77 9.51
CA LYS A 378 31.99 -19.22 9.68
C LYS A 378 32.66 -19.53 8.34
N THR A 379 31.88 -19.95 7.35
CA THR A 379 32.34 -20.20 5.97
C THR A 379 31.57 -19.35 4.96
N PRO A 380 32.20 -18.96 3.83
CA PRO A 380 31.50 -18.29 2.75
C PRO A 380 30.60 -19.29 2.00
N VAL A 381 29.35 -18.91 1.76
CA VAL A 381 28.36 -19.76 1.07
C VAL A 381 27.58 -18.90 0.08
N VAL A 382 27.38 -19.43 -1.13
CA VAL A 382 26.59 -18.81 -2.21
C VAL A 382 25.66 -19.88 -2.76
N TRP A 383 24.39 -19.55 -2.92
CA TRP A 383 23.37 -20.47 -3.43
C TRP A 383 22.39 -19.72 -4.34
N LEU A 384 21.45 -20.45 -4.94
CA LEU A 384 20.34 -19.89 -5.70
C LEU A 384 19.02 -20.29 -5.03
N CYS A 385 18.08 -19.34 -4.95
CA CYS A 385 16.72 -19.60 -4.50
C CYS A 385 15.88 -20.24 -5.63
N GLN A 386 14.82 -20.96 -5.27
CA GLN A 386 13.92 -21.55 -6.27
C GLN A 386 13.13 -20.48 -7.01
N GLN A 387 13.26 -20.44 -8.33
CA GLN A 387 12.61 -19.48 -9.21
C GLN A 387 11.32 -20.05 -9.79
N ALA A 388 10.39 -19.17 -10.15
CA ALA A 388 9.20 -19.56 -10.92
C ALA A 388 9.63 -20.16 -12.29
N PRO A 389 8.80 -21.00 -12.92
CA PRO A 389 9.15 -21.69 -14.17
C PRO A 389 9.61 -20.74 -15.29
N LEU A 390 8.95 -19.58 -15.41
CA LEU A 390 9.37 -18.50 -16.29
C LEU A 390 9.55 -17.22 -15.47
N HIS A 391 10.64 -16.49 -15.75
CA HIS A 391 10.85 -15.14 -15.27
C HIS A 391 10.12 -14.15 -16.18
N ALA A 392 9.18 -13.39 -15.61
CA ALA A 392 8.40 -12.38 -16.32
C ALA A 392 9.01 -10.98 -16.17
N ASN A 393 9.26 -10.33 -17.30
CA ASN A 393 9.74 -8.94 -17.40
C ASN A 393 8.87 -8.18 -18.39
N ARG A 394 8.58 -6.91 -18.11
CA ARG A 394 7.80 -6.02 -18.95
C ARG A 394 8.55 -4.74 -19.26
N PHE A 395 8.50 -4.30 -20.52
CA PHE A 395 9.13 -3.06 -20.96
C PHE A 395 8.32 -2.36 -22.06
N LEU A 396 8.56 -1.06 -22.24
CA LEU A 396 7.97 -0.25 -23.31
C LEU A 396 8.86 -0.30 -24.56
N MET A 397 8.21 -0.39 -25.71
CA MET A 397 8.81 -0.33 -27.04
C MET A 397 8.26 0.86 -27.82
N GLY A 398 9.01 1.30 -28.84
CA GLY A 398 8.64 2.44 -29.67
C GLY A 398 9.29 3.75 -29.23
N SER A 399 9.29 4.72 -30.13
CA SER A 399 9.85 6.06 -29.91
C SER A 399 8.83 7.12 -30.32
N GLY A 400 8.81 8.24 -29.59
CA GLY A 400 7.90 9.34 -29.85
C GLY A 400 6.77 9.48 -28.84
N ASN A 401 5.91 10.47 -29.10
CA ASN A 401 4.87 10.94 -28.18
C ASN A 401 3.45 10.53 -28.57
N GLU A 402 3.28 9.83 -29.70
CA GLU A 402 1.97 9.40 -30.21
C GLU A 402 1.77 7.89 -30.02
N ARG A 403 2.70 7.07 -30.52
CA ARG A 403 2.59 5.60 -30.52
C ARG A 403 3.63 4.95 -29.63
N GLY A 404 3.29 3.80 -29.08
CA GLY A 404 4.18 2.92 -28.33
C GLY A 404 3.71 1.47 -28.43
N ALA A 405 4.48 0.57 -27.83
CA ALA A 405 4.08 -0.82 -27.65
C ALA A 405 4.49 -1.31 -26.26
N ILE A 406 3.70 -2.22 -25.70
CA ILE A 406 4.01 -2.92 -24.44
C ILE A 406 4.52 -4.30 -24.83
N ALA A 407 5.67 -4.69 -24.29
CA ALA A 407 6.21 -6.02 -24.44
C ALA A 407 6.26 -6.73 -23.07
N ILE A 408 5.71 -7.94 -23.01
CA ILE A 408 5.81 -8.86 -21.87
C ILE A 408 6.70 -10.02 -22.31
N SER A 409 7.87 -10.14 -21.70
CA SER A 409 8.84 -11.21 -21.95
C SER A 409 8.82 -12.22 -20.81
N LEU A 410 8.64 -13.49 -21.17
CA LEU A 410 8.72 -14.64 -20.29
C LEU A 410 9.98 -15.42 -20.68
N LYS A 411 10.96 -15.53 -19.78
CA LYS A 411 12.21 -16.27 -20.02
C LYS A 411 12.25 -17.51 -19.15
N SER A 412 12.64 -18.65 -19.73
CA SER A 412 12.75 -19.89 -18.98
C SER A 412 13.83 -19.81 -17.92
N THR A 413 13.50 -20.24 -16.71
CA THR A 413 14.48 -20.50 -15.66
C THR A 413 14.85 -21.98 -15.80
N GLN A 414 16.12 -22.29 -16.04
CA GLN A 414 16.60 -23.67 -16.33
C GLN A 414 16.30 -24.70 -15.21
N SER A 415 15.64 -24.28 -14.14
CA SER A 415 15.14 -25.12 -13.04
C SER A 415 13.93 -25.99 -13.43
N SER A 416 13.39 -25.89 -14.66
CA SER A 416 12.24 -26.69 -15.13
C SER A 416 12.47 -28.20 -15.14
N GLU A 417 13.73 -28.65 -15.24
CA GLU A 417 14.10 -30.07 -15.32
C GLU A 417 13.73 -30.87 -14.05
N GLY A 418 13.62 -30.21 -12.89
CA GLY A 418 13.29 -30.86 -11.60
C GLY A 418 11.81 -30.88 -11.24
N PHE A 419 10.95 -30.13 -11.95
CA PHE A 419 9.52 -30.00 -11.62
C PHE A 419 8.63 -31.03 -12.33
N MET A 420 9.18 -31.78 -13.31
CA MET A 420 8.45 -32.81 -14.04
C MET A 420 8.50 -34.13 -13.27
N GLY A 421 7.40 -34.45 -12.59
CA GLY A 421 7.15 -35.82 -12.13
C GLY A 421 7.17 -36.78 -13.32
N SER A 422 7.75 -37.96 -13.10
CA SER A 422 7.95 -39.06 -14.05
C SER A 422 6.65 -39.72 -14.54
N ASN A 423 5.65 -38.94 -14.92
CA ASN A 423 4.40 -39.42 -15.52
C ASN A 423 4.26 -38.89 -16.96
N SER A 424 5.33 -38.97 -17.76
CA SER A 424 5.26 -38.63 -19.18
C SER A 424 5.69 -39.82 -20.04
N ASN A 425 4.77 -40.77 -20.19
CA ASN A 425 4.56 -41.40 -21.49
C ASN A 425 3.71 -40.50 -22.43
N ASP A 426 3.41 -39.26 -22.02
CA ASP A 426 2.74 -38.27 -22.86
C ASP A 426 3.76 -37.44 -23.64
N GLU A 427 3.69 -37.55 -24.96
CA GLU A 427 4.59 -36.92 -25.94
C GLU A 427 4.43 -35.39 -26.07
N ARG A 428 3.69 -34.70 -25.18
CA ARG A 428 3.57 -33.22 -25.17
C ARG A 428 3.42 -32.65 -23.75
N CYS A 429 4.50 -32.13 -23.19
CA CYS A 429 4.46 -31.32 -21.97
C CYS A 429 4.03 -29.88 -22.32
N GLU A 430 2.93 -29.44 -21.72
CA GLU A 430 2.35 -28.10 -21.91
C GLU A 430 2.35 -27.30 -20.59
N LEU A 431 2.88 -26.09 -20.64
CA LEU A 431 2.97 -25.11 -19.58
C LEU A 431 1.86 -24.08 -19.76
N ARG A 432 0.91 -24.05 -18.83
CA ARG A 432 -0.13 -23.01 -18.78
C ARG A 432 0.35 -21.78 -18.02
N VAL A 433 0.19 -20.60 -18.63
CA VAL A 433 0.53 -19.29 -18.06
C VAL A 433 -0.65 -18.34 -18.21
N ASP A 434 -1.16 -17.83 -17.10
CA ASP A 434 -2.27 -16.87 -17.08
C ASP A 434 -1.71 -15.46 -16.88
N VAL A 435 -2.06 -14.51 -17.77
CA VAL A 435 -1.59 -13.11 -17.74
C VAL A 435 -2.77 -12.17 -17.56
N PHE A 436 -2.73 -11.38 -16.48
CA PHE A 436 -3.69 -10.31 -16.21
C PHE A 436 -3.01 -8.94 -16.27
N GLN A 437 -3.48 -8.08 -17.17
CA GLN A 437 -2.91 -6.77 -17.43
C GLN A 437 -4.02 -5.71 -17.39
N VAL A 438 -3.85 -4.71 -16.52
CA VAL A 438 -4.67 -3.49 -16.49
C VAL A 438 -3.89 -2.34 -17.10
N VAL A 439 -4.54 -1.56 -17.95
CA VAL A 439 -3.94 -0.43 -18.65
C VAL A 439 -4.83 0.80 -18.43
N PRO A 440 -4.30 1.94 -17.97
CA PRO A 440 -5.11 3.14 -17.74
C PRO A 440 -5.79 3.66 -19.02
N TRP A 441 -6.88 4.40 -18.88
CA TRP A 441 -7.69 4.86 -20.01
C TRP A 441 -6.95 5.77 -21.00
N TYR A 442 -5.91 6.48 -20.54
CA TYR A 442 -5.07 7.34 -21.37
C TYR A 442 -4.03 6.56 -22.19
N VAL A 443 -3.98 5.24 -22.07
CA VAL A 443 -3.21 4.34 -22.94
C VAL A 443 -4.20 3.52 -23.75
N LYS A 444 -4.31 3.83 -25.04
CA LYS A 444 -5.30 3.25 -25.95
C LYS A 444 -4.69 2.04 -26.64
N VAL A 445 -4.92 0.87 -26.07
CA VAL A 445 -4.31 -0.38 -26.54
C VAL A 445 -5.08 -0.97 -27.72
N TYR A 446 -4.35 -1.39 -28.75
CA TYR A 446 -4.89 -2.09 -29.91
C TYR A 446 -4.78 -3.60 -29.75
N PHE A 447 -5.75 -4.23 -29.09
CA PHE A 447 -5.72 -5.69 -28.84
C PHE A 447 -5.60 -6.56 -30.09
N HIS A 448 -6.04 -6.07 -31.26
CA HIS A 448 -5.88 -6.77 -32.54
C HIS A 448 -4.43 -6.79 -33.05
N SER A 449 -3.54 -5.95 -32.52
CA SER A 449 -2.10 -5.89 -32.87
C SER A 449 -1.24 -6.87 -32.08
N LEU A 450 -1.85 -7.71 -31.22
CA LEU A 450 -1.14 -8.67 -30.39
C LEU A 450 -0.32 -9.64 -31.27
N GLN A 451 1.00 -9.61 -31.08
CA GLN A 451 1.94 -10.54 -31.70
C GLN A 451 2.62 -11.38 -30.63
N VAL A 452 2.82 -12.66 -30.94
CA VAL A 452 3.45 -13.62 -30.03
C VAL A 452 4.70 -14.18 -30.71
N PHE A 453 5.83 -14.06 -30.03
CA PHE A 453 7.11 -14.62 -30.44
C PHE A 453 7.50 -15.72 -29.45
N VAL A 454 7.78 -16.91 -29.95
CA VAL A 454 8.28 -18.04 -29.15
C VAL A 454 9.65 -18.41 -29.72
N ASP A 455 10.68 -18.39 -28.87
CA ASP A 455 12.08 -18.64 -29.25
C ASP A 455 12.53 -17.78 -30.44
N GLN A 456 12.16 -16.48 -30.40
CA GLN A 456 12.41 -15.47 -31.44
C GLN A 456 11.70 -15.73 -32.78
N GLN A 457 10.85 -16.74 -32.88
CA GLN A 457 10.04 -17.02 -34.07
C GLN A 457 8.61 -16.52 -33.86
N PRO A 458 8.02 -15.80 -34.84
CA PRO A 458 6.61 -15.42 -34.76
C PRO A 458 5.73 -16.66 -34.80
N LYS A 459 4.77 -16.75 -33.89
CA LYS A 459 3.76 -17.82 -33.84
C LYS A 459 2.37 -17.23 -34.03
N ALA A 460 1.47 -18.02 -34.60
CA ALA A 460 0.07 -17.62 -34.70
C ALA A 460 -0.53 -17.55 -33.30
N VAL A 461 -1.32 -16.52 -33.04
CA VAL A 461 -1.96 -16.28 -31.74
C VAL A 461 -2.84 -17.47 -31.33
N SER A 462 -3.53 -18.09 -32.30
CA SER A 462 -4.39 -19.26 -32.09
C SER A 462 -3.66 -20.51 -31.60
N ASP A 463 -2.36 -20.62 -31.86
CA ASP A 463 -1.60 -21.83 -31.54
C ASP A 463 -1.12 -21.82 -30.09
N ILE A 464 -1.00 -20.63 -29.50
CA ILE A 464 -0.44 -20.41 -28.16
C ILE A 464 -1.49 -19.91 -27.18
N ILE A 465 -2.45 -19.07 -27.61
CA ILE A 465 -3.44 -18.49 -26.73
C ILE A 465 -4.70 -19.35 -26.73
N GLU A 466 -4.96 -20.05 -25.64
CA GLU A 466 -6.18 -20.86 -25.46
C GLU A 466 -7.41 -19.95 -25.32
N LYS A 467 -7.30 -18.90 -24.50
CA LYS A 467 -8.39 -17.96 -24.20
C LYS A 467 -7.88 -16.54 -24.07
N ILE A 468 -8.67 -15.60 -24.59
CA ILE A 468 -8.44 -14.17 -24.52
C ILE A 468 -9.73 -13.47 -24.13
N HIS A 469 -9.68 -12.64 -23.08
CA HIS A 469 -10.71 -11.67 -22.74
C HIS A 469 -10.11 -10.29 -22.69
N VAL A 470 -10.75 -9.37 -23.40
CA VAL A 470 -10.29 -7.99 -23.50
C VAL A 470 -11.47 -7.05 -23.29
N SER A 471 -11.23 -6.03 -22.46
CA SER A 471 -12.12 -4.90 -22.29
C SER A 471 -11.35 -3.65 -22.72
N PRO A 472 -11.65 -3.04 -23.87
CA PRO A 472 -11.01 -1.80 -24.33
C PRO A 472 -11.19 -0.63 -23.36
N SER A 473 -10.13 0.18 -23.22
CA SER A 473 -10.20 1.43 -22.49
C SER A 473 -11.21 2.37 -23.13
N LYS A 474 -11.98 3.06 -22.28
CA LYS A 474 -12.87 4.14 -22.69
C LYS A 474 -12.40 5.42 -22.03
N ASP A 475 -12.25 6.45 -22.86
CA ASP A 475 -11.71 7.74 -22.46
C ASP A 475 -12.45 8.30 -21.24
N LYS A 476 -11.73 8.51 -20.13
CA LYS A 476 -12.26 8.97 -18.83
C LYS A 476 -13.40 8.14 -18.23
N VAL A 477 -13.65 6.93 -18.72
CA VAL A 477 -14.75 6.05 -18.23
C VAL A 477 -14.22 4.78 -17.60
N SER A 478 -13.33 4.04 -18.29
CA SER A 478 -12.86 2.74 -17.81
C SER A 478 -11.44 2.42 -18.29
N PRO A 479 -10.64 1.71 -17.46
CA PRO A 479 -9.34 1.21 -17.90
C PRO A 479 -9.51 0.10 -18.94
N GLY A 480 -8.44 -0.15 -19.69
CA GLY A 480 -8.30 -1.32 -20.54
C GLY A 480 -7.89 -2.54 -19.71
N VAL A 481 -8.48 -3.69 -19.97
CA VAL A 481 -8.18 -4.94 -19.27
C VAL A 481 -7.89 -6.02 -20.30
N MET A 482 -6.86 -6.82 -20.04
CA MET A 482 -6.49 -7.97 -20.86
C MET A 482 -6.21 -9.18 -19.96
N GLU A 483 -6.92 -10.26 -20.25
CA GLU A 483 -6.81 -11.57 -19.61
C GLU A 483 -6.44 -12.60 -20.68
N LEU A 484 -5.28 -13.23 -20.55
CA LEU A 484 -4.75 -14.22 -21.49
C LEU A 484 -4.47 -15.53 -20.77
N VAL A 485 -4.87 -16.65 -21.38
CA VAL A 485 -4.43 -18.00 -21.00
C VAL A 485 -3.53 -18.51 -22.12
N LEU A 486 -2.24 -18.64 -21.82
CA LEU A 486 -1.20 -19.08 -22.75
C LEU A 486 -0.85 -20.55 -22.47
N THR A 487 -0.67 -21.32 -23.54
CA THR A 487 -0.19 -22.70 -23.50
C THR A 487 1.14 -22.76 -24.25
N LEU A 488 2.23 -22.87 -23.50
CA LEU A 488 3.60 -22.90 -24.02
C LEU A 488 4.17 -24.32 -23.90
N PRO A 489 5.07 -24.75 -24.81
CA PRO A 489 5.78 -26.02 -24.62
C PRO A 489 6.75 -25.91 -23.45
N CYS A 490 6.96 -26.99 -22.68
CA CYS A 490 7.88 -26.99 -21.54
C CYS A 490 9.35 -26.76 -21.93
N SER A 491 9.72 -26.98 -23.19
CA SER A 491 11.06 -26.73 -23.74
C SER A 491 11.28 -25.28 -24.21
N VAL A 492 10.31 -24.39 -24.00
CA VAL A 492 10.43 -22.99 -24.40
C VAL A 492 11.62 -22.31 -23.71
N SER A 493 12.43 -21.58 -24.48
CA SER A 493 13.52 -20.77 -23.91
C SER A 493 13.05 -19.36 -23.59
N SER A 494 12.22 -18.78 -24.46
CA SER A 494 11.63 -17.46 -24.28
C SER A 494 10.33 -17.30 -25.04
N ALA A 495 9.37 -16.59 -24.45
CA ALA A 495 8.15 -16.15 -25.10
C ALA A 495 8.01 -14.63 -24.90
N VAL A 496 7.64 -13.89 -25.95
CA VAL A 496 7.43 -12.44 -25.89
C VAL A 496 6.09 -12.11 -26.52
N LEU A 497 5.26 -11.40 -25.77
CA LEU A 497 3.99 -10.84 -26.24
C LEU A 497 4.18 -9.35 -26.47
N THR A 498 3.87 -8.87 -27.66
CA THR A 498 3.96 -7.44 -27.99
C THR A 498 2.61 -6.91 -28.45
N ILE A 499 2.23 -5.73 -27.94
CA ILE A 499 0.95 -5.10 -28.26
C ILE A 499 1.14 -3.59 -28.43
N GLU A 500 0.61 -3.03 -29.51
CA GLU A 500 0.72 -1.61 -29.83
C GLU A 500 -0.35 -0.78 -29.10
N PHE A 501 -0.03 0.46 -28.80
CA PHE A 501 -0.94 1.41 -28.17
C PHE A 501 -0.66 2.86 -28.60
N ASP A 502 -1.68 3.69 -28.49
CA ASP A 502 -1.58 5.13 -28.66
C ASP A 502 -1.66 5.84 -27.30
N LYS A 503 -0.89 6.93 -27.18
CA LYS A 503 -0.87 7.81 -26.02
C LYS A 503 -2.02 8.80 -26.10
N GLY A 504 -2.82 8.86 -25.04
CA GLY A 504 -3.93 9.80 -24.92
C GLY A 504 -3.44 11.23 -24.70
N PHE A 505 -4.20 12.19 -25.23
CA PHE A 505 -4.03 13.60 -24.91
C PHE A 505 -4.81 13.92 -23.64
N LEU A 506 -4.08 14.32 -22.61
CA LEU A 506 -4.66 14.74 -21.35
C LEU A 506 -4.91 16.25 -21.34
N HIS A 507 -5.93 16.67 -20.62
CA HIS A 507 -6.12 18.08 -20.29
C HIS A 507 -5.13 18.52 -19.20
N ILE A 508 -4.88 19.83 -19.12
CA ILE A 508 -3.91 20.43 -18.20
C ILE A 508 -4.19 20.12 -16.72
N ASP A 509 -5.47 19.96 -16.36
CA ASP A 509 -5.97 19.63 -15.02
C ASP A 509 -5.83 18.14 -14.68
N GLU A 510 -5.57 17.28 -15.67
CA GLU A 510 -5.37 15.84 -15.49
C GLU A 510 -3.90 15.48 -15.24
N TYR A 511 -2.99 16.42 -15.47
CA TYR A 511 -1.57 16.22 -15.19
C TYR A 511 -1.30 16.27 -13.68
N PRO A 512 -0.46 15.34 -13.18
CA PRO A 512 0.08 15.48 -11.84
C PRO A 512 0.98 16.73 -11.73
N PRO A 513 1.29 17.19 -10.51
CA PRO A 513 2.15 18.36 -10.29
C PRO A 513 3.52 18.31 -11.00
N ASP A 514 4.03 17.12 -11.26
CA ASP A 514 5.20 16.89 -12.13
C ASP A 514 4.79 16.12 -13.39
N ALA A 515 4.50 16.85 -14.46
CA ALA A 515 4.12 16.30 -15.75
C ALA A 515 5.30 15.60 -16.48
N ASN A 516 6.55 15.95 -16.15
CA ASN A 516 7.74 15.42 -16.84
C ASN A 516 8.12 14.00 -16.37
N GLN A 517 7.67 13.60 -15.17
CA GLN A 517 7.88 12.25 -14.66
C GLN A 517 7.24 11.20 -15.58
N GLY A 518 6.08 11.49 -16.19
CA GLY A 518 5.28 10.52 -16.93
C GLY A 518 4.20 9.86 -16.07
N PHE A 519 3.54 8.86 -16.65
CA PHE A 519 2.38 8.18 -16.06
C PHE A 519 2.63 6.69 -15.90
N ASP A 520 2.24 6.15 -14.75
CA ASP A 520 2.47 4.74 -14.42
C ASP A 520 1.38 3.81 -14.95
N ILE A 521 1.78 2.76 -15.67
CA ILE A 521 0.95 1.59 -15.96
C ILE A 521 1.21 0.55 -14.86
N PRO A 522 0.16 0.10 -14.14
CA PRO A 522 0.32 -0.87 -13.06
C PRO A 522 0.91 -2.19 -13.54
N SER A 523 1.59 -2.92 -12.65
CA SER A 523 2.19 -4.22 -12.93
C SER A 523 1.18 -5.22 -13.51
N ALA A 524 1.61 -6.02 -14.48
CA ALA A 524 0.89 -7.21 -14.92
C ALA A 524 1.10 -8.34 -13.90
N ILE A 525 0.07 -9.15 -13.69
CA ILE A 525 0.11 -10.35 -12.87
C ILE A 525 0.30 -11.54 -13.80
N VAL A 526 1.30 -12.37 -13.53
CA VAL A 526 1.58 -13.61 -14.26
C VAL A 526 1.47 -14.77 -13.28
N SER A 527 0.54 -15.68 -13.54
CA SER A 527 0.25 -16.84 -12.71
C SER A 527 0.56 -18.14 -13.44
N PHE A 528 1.08 -19.12 -12.71
CA PHE A 528 1.42 -20.46 -13.19
C PHE A 528 0.53 -21.50 -12.48
N PRO A 529 -0.73 -21.67 -12.90
CA PRO A 529 -1.72 -22.46 -12.16
C PRO A 529 -1.37 -23.95 -12.04
N ASN A 530 -0.55 -24.50 -12.95
CA ASN A 530 -0.11 -25.89 -12.89
C ASN A 530 0.98 -26.12 -11.82
N PHE A 531 1.62 -25.06 -11.32
CA PHE A 531 2.71 -25.12 -10.36
C PHE A 531 2.23 -24.61 -9.01
N HIS A 532 2.40 -25.45 -7.99
CA HIS A 532 1.90 -25.15 -6.66
C HIS A 532 3.08 -24.95 -5.71
N ALA A 533 3.21 -23.74 -5.19
CA ALA A 533 4.14 -23.45 -4.10
C ALA A 533 3.58 -24.07 -2.82
N ARG A 534 4.27 -25.09 -2.31
CA ARG A 534 3.92 -25.82 -1.08
C ARG A 534 5.18 -26.34 -0.41
N MET A 535 5.27 -26.17 0.90
CA MET A 535 6.29 -26.80 1.75
C MET A 535 5.57 -27.61 2.83
N VAL A 536 5.90 -28.90 2.94
CA VAL A 536 5.27 -29.80 3.91
C VAL A 536 6.27 -30.10 5.01
N PHE A 537 5.93 -29.67 6.23
CA PHE A 537 6.65 -30.02 7.44
C PHE A 537 5.74 -30.95 8.25
N LEU A 538 6.22 -32.17 8.56
CA LEU A 538 5.46 -33.12 9.37
C LEU A 538 5.42 -32.66 10.82
N GLU A 539 4.22 -32.49 11.34
CA GLU A 539 3.98 -32.13 12.74
C GLU A 539 3.26 -33.29 13.44
N ASN A 540 3.87 -33.83 14.50
CA ASN A 540 3.30 -34.95 15.25
C ASN A 540 2.21 -34.51 16.25
N ASP A 541 2.15 -33.22 16.58
CA ASP A 541 1.21 -32.67 17.58
C ASP A 541 0.05 -31.93 16.89
N SER A 542 -1.14 -32.53 16.91
CA SER A 542 -2.38 -31.93 16.39
C SER A 542 -2.91 -30.73 17.20
N LEU A 543 -2.31 -30.47 18.38
CA LEU A 543 -2.77 -29.50 19.37
C LEU A 543 -2.22 -28.07 19.18
N ASN A 544 -1.09 -27.90 18.49
CA ASN A 544 -0.43 -26.59 18.30
C ASN A 544 -0.31 -26.23 16.81
N LYS A 545 -1.44 -26.09 16.11
CA LYS A 545 -1.44 -25.71 14.69
C LYS A 545 -0.99 -24.26 14.54
N SER A 546 0.25 -24.06 14.11
CA SER A 546 0.76 -22.74 13.69
C SER A 546 0.12 -22.29 12.37
N PRO A 547 -0.50 -21.10 12.32
CA PRO A 547 -1.00 -20.49 11.09
C PRO A 547 -0.03 -20.48 9.91
N LEU A 548 1.21 -20.05 10.12
CA LEU A 548 2.22 -19.94 9.07
C LEU A 548 2.56 -21.29 8.44
N LEU A 549 2.67 -22.36 9.24
CA LEU A 549 2.92 -23.70 8.69
C LEU A 549 1.70 -24.22 7.92
N SER A 550 0.48 -23.89 8.35
CA SER A 550 -0.71 -24.22 7.56
C SER A 550 -0.69 -23.53 6.19
N LYS A 551 -0.24 -22.26 6.13
CA LYS A 551 -0.02 -21.53 4.87
C LYS A 551 1.06 -22.14 3.99
N PHE A 552 2.10 -22.73 4.57
CA PHE A 552 3.10 -23.47 3.79
C PHE A 552 2.54 -24.76 3.17
N GLN A 553 1.60 -25.40 3.87
CA GLN A 553 0.96 -26.63 3.40
C GLN A 553 -0.17 -26.38 2.40
N GLU A 554 -0.73 -25.16 2.34
CA GLU A 554 -1.72 -24.77 1.34
C GLU A 554 -1.15 -24.86 -0.08
N LYS A 555 -1.94 -25.40 -1.02
CA LYS A 555 -1.57 -25.44 -2.43
C LYS A 555 -1.88 -24.09 -3.06
N SER A 556 -0.89 -23.19 -3.09
CA SER A 556 -1.01 -21.88 -3.74
C SER A 556 -0.40 -21.90 -5.14
N PRO A 557 -1.05 -21.32 -6.17
CA PRO A 557 -0.44 -21.19 -7.48
C PRO A 557 0.76 -20.25 -7.39
N VAL A 558 1.80 -20.52 -8.17
CA VAL A 558 2.96 -19.63 -8.27
C VAL A 558 2.56 -18.36 -9.01
N MET A 559 2.82 -17.20 -8.41
CA MET A 559 2.45 -15.90 -8.99
C MET A 559 3.65 -14.94 -8.99
N SER A 560 3.72 -14.10 -10.02
CA SER A 560 4.74 -13.07 -10.16
C SER A 560 4.17 -11.77 -10.70
N TYR A 561 4.71 -10.65 -10.21
CA TYR A 561 4.36 -9.30 -10.68
C TYR A 561 5.46 -8.76 -11.57
N THR A 562 5.07 -8.20 -12.71
CA THR A 562 6.00 -7.51 -13.63
C THR A 562 6.30 -6.07 -13.18
N GLU A 563 7.21 -5.40 -13.86
CA GLU A 563 7.59 -4.00 -13.66
C GLU A 563 6.43 -3.04 -13.88
N VAL A 564 6.24 -2.04 -13.02
CA VAL A 564 5.44 -0.84 -13.33
C VAL A 564 6.11 -0.10 -14.49
N LEU A 565 5.34 0.24 -15.53
CA LEU A 565 5.87 0.95 -16.69
C LEU A 565 5.61 2.44 -16.57
N LEU A 566 6.59 3.26 -16.96
CA LEU A 566 6.47 4.71 -16.96
C LEU A 566 6.31 5.22 -18.39
N VAL A 567 5.12 5.69 -18.74
CA VAL A 567 4.77 6.20 -20.07
C VAL A 567 4.90 7.72 -20.09
N PRO A 568 5.82 8.29 -20.90
CA PRO A 568 5.85 9.73 -21.11
C PRO A 568 4.72 10.15 -22.05
N LEU A 569 3.81 10.99 -21.55
CA LEU A 569 2.73 11.62 -22.31
C LEU A 569 3.14 13.01 -22.80
N THR A 570 2.37 13.57 -23.74
CA THR A 570 2.61 14.91 -24.32
C THR A 570 2.35 16.02 -23.31
N THR A 571 3.39 16.47 -22.61
CA THR A 571 3.28 17.59 -21.66
C THR A 571 2.66 18.83 -22.32
N PRO A 572 1.64 19.46 -21.71
CA PRO A 572 0.97 20.60 -22.29
C PRO A 572 1.90 21.82 -22.31
N ASP A 573 1.78 22.65 -23.34
CA ASP A 573 2.54 23.91 -23.41
C ASP A 573 1.97 24.93 -22.41
N PHE A 574 2.73 25.23 -21.36
CA PHE A 574 2.35 26.22 -20.34
C PHE A 574 2.55 27.68 -20.77
N SER A 575 3.15 27.93 -21.94
CA SER A 575 3.45 29.29 -22.39
C SER A 575 2.18 30.12 -22.65
N MET A 576 1.15 29.51 -23.25
CA MET A 576 -0.10 30.20 -23.56
C MET A 576 -0.90 30.57 -22.29
N PRO A 577 -1.18 29.64 -21.35
CA PRO A 577 -1.80 30.00 -20.07
C PRO A 577 -0.99 31.04 -19.28
N TYR A 578 0.33 30.92 -19.27
CA TYR A 578 1.20 31.89 -18.58
C TYR A 578 1.05 33.30 -19.14
N ASN A 579 1.00 33.43 -20.47
CA ASN A 579 0.79 34.73 -21.12
C ASN A 579 -0.58 35.33 -20.77
N VAL A 580 -1.64 34.51 -20.75
CA VAL A 580 -2.99 34.95 -20.37
C VAL A 580 -3.06 35.37 -18.90
N ILE A 581 -2.47 34.60 -18.00
CA ILE A 581 -2.39 34.94 -16.57
C ILE A 581 -1.63 36.25 -16.38
N THR A 582 -0.49 36.43 -17.06
CA THR A 582 0.30 37.66 -16.97
C THR A 582 -0.48 38.89 -17.46
N ILE A 583 -1.20 38.77 -18.58
CA ILE A 583 -2.05 39.85 -19.12
C ILE A 583 -3.22 40.16 -18.17
N THR A 584 -3.93 39.15 -17.69
CA THR A 584 -5.07 39.35 -16.78
C THR A 584 -4.62 39.94 -15.44
N CYS A 585 -3.54 39.44 -14.84
CA CYS A 585 -2.95 40.00 -13.63
C CYS A 585 -2.50 41.45 -13.82
N THR A 586 -1.89 41.80 -14.96
CA THR A 586 -1.51 43.19 -15.26
C THR A 586 -2.74 44.10 -15.42
N VAL A 587 -3.79 43.64 -16.11
CA VAL A 587 -5.07 44.37 -16.21
C VAL A 587 -5.70 44.58 -14.83
N PHE A 588 -5.76 43.54 -13.99
CA PHE A 588 -6.28 43.65 -12.63
C PHE A 588 -5.45 44.58 -11.76
N ALA A 589 -4.12 44.50 -11.84
CA ALA A 589 -3.21 45.39 -11.10
C ALA A 589 -3.41 46.85 -11.51
N LEU A 590 -3.56 47.14 -12.80
CA LEU A 590 -3.86 48.48 -13.30
C LEU A 590 -5.25 48.95 -12.88
N TYR A 591 -6.26 48.07 -12.95
CA TYR A 591 -7.63 48.39 -12.52
C TYR A 591 -7.67 48.74 -11.03
N PHE A 592 -7.23 47.84 -10.15
CA PHE A 592 -7.24 48.07 -8.71
C PHE A 592 -6.29 49.20 -8.30
N GLY A 593 -5.13 49.32 -8.95
CA GLY A 593 -4.21 50.44 -8.73
C GLY A 593 -4.84 51.78 -9.08
N SER A 594 -5.53 51.86 -10.23
CA SER A 594 -6.24 53.08 -10.64
C SER A 594 -7.42 53.40 -9.74
N LEU A 595 -8.19 52.40 -9.31
CA LEU A 595 -9.32 52.53 -8.40
C LEU A 595 -8.86 53.05 -7.03
N LEU A 596 -7.83 52.42 -6.45
CA LEU A 596 -7.27 52.85 -5.17
C LEU A 596 -6.68 54.26 -5.25
N ASN A 597 -6.02 54.61 -6.36
CA ASN A 597 -5.50 55.95 -6.57
C ASN A 597 -6.63 57.00 -6.68
N ALA A 598 -7.73 56.67 -7.37
CA ALA A 598 -8.90 57.54 -7.46
C ALA A 598 -9.59 57.73 -6.09
N LEU A 599 -9.74 56.66 -5.32
CA LEU A 599 -10.31 56.72 -3.97
C LEU A 599 -9.42 57.50 -3.00
N ARG A 600 -8.10 57.25 -3.00
CA ARG A 600 -7.14 58.00 -2.16
C ARG A 600 -7.03 59.47 -2.54
N ARG A 601 -7.10 59.81 -3.83
CA ARG A 601 -7.11 61.21 -4.28
C ARG A 601 -8.31 61.98 -3.73
N ARG A 602 -9.50 61.38 -3.68
CA ARG A 602 -10.68 62.03 -3.06
C ARG A 602 -10.45 62.34 -1.59
N VAL A 603 -9.91 61.39 -0.82
CA VAL A 603 -9.63 61.58 0.61
C VAL A 603 -8.55 62.65 0.81
N ALA A 604 -7.46 62.62 0.04
CA ALA A 604 -6.39 63.61 0.12
C ALA A 604 -6.83 65.01 -0.34
N GLU A 605 -7.71 65.10 -1.34
CA GLU A 605 -8.31 66.37 -1.78
C GLU A 605 -9.30 66.90 -0.74
N GLU A 606 -10.12 66.06 -0.11
CA GLU A 606 -10.98 66.45 1.01
C GLU A 606 -10.17 66.94 2.22
N GLU A 607 -9.08 66.26 2.59
CA GLU A 607 -8.16 66.73 3.63
C GLU A 607 -7.53 68.09 3.28
N ARG A 608 -7.14 68.30 2.02
CA ARG A 608 -6.64 69.61 1.55
C ARG A 608 -7.72 70.67 1.62
N PHE A 609 -8.95 70.38 1.19
CA PHE A 609 -10.08 71.30 1.29
C PHE A 609 -10.43 71.65 2.75
N LEU A 610 -10.35 70.69 3.67
CA LEU A 610 -10.55 70.94 5.11
C LEU A 610 -9.45 71.84 5.68
N LYS A 611 -8.18 71.63 5.29
CA LYS A 611 -7.06 72.52 5.65
C LYS A 611 -7.21 73.92 5.05
N ASP A 612 -7.63 74.02 3.80
CA ASP A 612 -7.83 75.31 3.10
C ASP A 612 -9.02 76.09 3.68
N LYS A 613 -10.08 75.38 4.11
CA LYS A 613 -11.24 75.96 4.82
C LYS A 613 -10.86 76.43 6.22
N ALA A 614 -9.97 75.72 6.92
CA ALA A 614 -9.41 76.16 8.19
C ALA A 614 -8.53 77.42 8.02
N ALA A 615 -7.66 77.46 7.00
CA ALA A 615 -6.84 78.62 6.68
C ALA A 615 -7.68 79.87 6.33
N LYS A 616 -8.71 79.73 5.47
CA LYS A 616 -9.63 80.83 5.13
C LYS A 616 -10.49 81.31 6.30
N LYS A 617 -10.75 80.46 7.30
CA LYS A 617 -11.48 80.85 8.51
C LYS A 617 -10.62 81.72 9.43
N MET A 618 -9.30 81.52 9.42
CA MET A 618 -8.33 82.32 10.17
C MET A 618 -8.13 83.72 9.55
N ASP A 619 -8.16 83.83 8.21
CA ASP A 619 -8.02 85.10 7.48
C ASP A 619 -9.27 86.01 7.50
N ARG A 620 -10.46 85.51 7.87
CA ARG A 620 -11.67 86.34 7.99
C ARG A 620 -11.72 87.19 9.26
N ILE A 621 -10.90 86.85 10.26
CA ILE A 621 -10.83 87.55 11.54
C ILE A 621 -10.14 88.92 11.41
N PRO A 622 -8.99 89.07 10.73
CA PRO A 622 -8.40 90.40 10.51
C PRO A 622 -9.22 91.28 9.55
N LEU A 623 -9.96 90.67 8.60
CA LEU A 623 -10.80 91.41 7.66
C LEU A 623 -12.04 92.03 8.34
N LEU A 624 -12.60 91.39 9.37
CA LEU A 624 -13.71 91.92 10.18
C LEU A 624 -13.27 93.09 11.08
N LEU A 625 -12.04 93.05 11.60
CA LEU A 625 -11.46 94.16 12.36
C LEU A 625 -11.18 95.38 11.47
N SER A 626 -10.78 95.17 10.21
CA SER A 626 -10.59 96.26 9.23
C SER A 626 -11.89 96.94 8.79
N LYS A 627 -13.04 96.26 8.88
CA LYS A 627 -14.36 96.80 8.53
C LYS A 627 -14.97 97.65 9.65
N LEU A 628 -14.56 97.46 10.90
CA LEU A 628 -14.95 98.30 12.03
C LEU A 628 -14.15 99.62 12.08
N SER A 629 -12.87 99.59 11.70
CA SER A 629 -12.03 100.80 11.64
C SER A 629 -12.35 101.72 10.45
N ALA A 630 -12.90 101.18 9.36
CA ALA A 630 -13.33 101.97 8.19
C ALA A 630 -14.67 102.71 8.40
N LYS A 631 -15.47 102.36 9.42
CA LYS A 631 -16.77 103.01 9.71
C LYS A 631 -16.65 104.28 10.58
N LEU A 632 -15.45 104.61 11.06
CA LEU A 632 -15.12 105.83 11.82
C LEU A 632 -14.44 106.92 10.97
N ARG A 633 -14.16 106.63 9.69
CA ARG A 633 -13.44 107.54 8.78
C ARG A 633 -14.29 107.73 7.53
N GLY A 634 -15.34 108.55 7.64
CA GLY A 634 -16.36 108.75 6.63
C GLY A 634 -15.80 109.00 5.22
N ARG A 635 -16.02 108.04 4.33
CA ARG A 635 -15.97 108.19 2.86
C ARG A 635 -16.99 107.26 2.21
N HIS A 636 -17.49 107.74 1.07
CA HIS A 636 -18.64 107.29 0.31
C HIS A 636 -18.46 105.88 -0.30
N LEU A 637 -19.58 105.15 -0.34
CA LEU A 637 -19.74 103.77 -0.79
C LEU A 637 -20.24 103.77 -2.25
N GLU A 638 -19.58 103.03 -3.14
CA GLU A 638 -20.16 102.57 -4.41
C GLU A 638 -20.42 101.05 -4.31
N GLY A 639 -21.57 100.67 -4.87
CA GLY A 639 -22.31 99.46 -4.51
C GLY A 639 -21.89 98.15 -5.18
N PRO A 640 -22.55 97.04 -4.79
CA PRO A 640 -22.10 95.67 -5.00
C PRO A 640 -22.75 95.00 -6.23
N GLN A 641 -22.03 94.09 -6.90
CA GLN A 641 -22.64 93.03 -7.70
C GLN A 641 -22.00 91.66 -7.41
N ALA A 642 -22.84 90.82 -6.80
CA ALA A 642 -23.10 89.38 -6.89
C ALA A 642 -21.99 88.31 -7.17
N PRO A 643 -22.15 87.09 -6.59
CA PRO A 643 -21.10 86.10 -6.33
C PRO A 643 -20.91 85.05 -7.48
N PRO A 644 -19.92 84.13 -7.37
CA PRO A 644 -19.45 83.34 -8.50
C PRO A 644 -20.32 82.12 -8.77
N ALA A 645 -20.51 81.81 -10.07
CA ALA A 645 -21.10 80.54 -10.49
C ALA A 645 -20.21 79.36 -10.07
N SER A 646 -20.88 78.40 -9.47
CA SER A 646 -20.43 77.11 -8.95
C SER A 646 -19.51 76.32 -9.90
N SER A 647 -18.46 75.77 -9.30
CA SER A 647 -17.63 74.68 -9.81
C SER A 647 -18.47 73.50 -10.33
N SER A 648 -18.26 73.13 -11.60
CA SER A 648 -18.71 71.85 -12.15
C SER A 648 -17.91 70.71 -11.50
N PHE A 649 -18.51 70.10 -10.50
CA PHE A 649 -18.16 68.79 -9.98
C PHE A 649 -18.31 67.74 -11.10
N ILE A 650 -17.41 66.75 -11.12
CA ILE A 650 -17.39 65.56 -11.99
C ILE A 650 -16.75 65.81 -13.36
N ASN A 651 -15.48 65.42 -13.48
CA ASN A 651 -14.82 65.29 -14.79
C ASN A 651 -15.48 64.13 -15.55
N SER A 652 -16.47 64.44 -16.40
CA SER A 652 -17.28 63.47 -17.16
C SER A 652 -16.44 62.44 -17.93
N LYS A 653 -15.20 62.80 -18.30
CA LYS A 653 -14.24 61.92 -18.98
C LYS A 653 -13.80 60.71 -18.15
N SER A 654 -13.73 60.80 -16.82
CA SER A 654 -13.33 59.64 -15.99
C SER A 654 -14.48 58.67 -15.76
N VAL A 655 -15.71 59.17 -15.62
CA VAL A 655 -16.92 58.33 -15.50
C VAL A 655 -17.19 57.60 -16.82
N LEU A 656 -17.02 58.29 -17.95
CA LEU A 656 -17.19 57.69 -19.27
C LEU A 656 -16.18 56.55 -19.52
N LYS A 657 -14.94 56.69 -19.06
CA LYS A 657 -13.92 55.62 -19.16
C LYS A 657 -14.28 54.39 -18.34
N VAL A 658 -14.82 54.57 -17.13
CA VAL A 658 -15.24 53.45 -16.28
C VAL A 658 -16.44 52.72 -16.88
N ILE A 659 -17.43 53.45 -17.41
CA ILE A 659 -18.60 52.86 -18.08
C ILE A 659 -18.17 52.10 -19.35
N LEU A 660 -17.22 52.64 -20.11
CA LEU A 660 -16.74 52.01 -21.34
C LEU A 660 -15.94 50.73 -21.07
N ILE A 661 -15.14 50.70 -20.01
CA ILE A 661 -14.42 49.49 -19.56
C ILE A 661 -15.40 48.45 -19.02
N ALA A 662 -16.40 48.86 -18.23
CA ALA A 662 -17.45 47.96 -17.74
C ALA A 662 -18.28 47.37 -18.88
N GLY A 663 -18.62 48.18 -19.90
CA GLY A 663 -19.32 47.74 -21.10
C GLY A 663 -18.51 46.73 -21.93
N LEU A 664 -17.20 46.95 -22.08
CA LEU A 664 -16.30 46.01 -22.76
C LEU A 664 -16.16 44.68 -21.99
N ALA A 665 -16.11 44.73 -20.65
CA ALA A 665 -16.05 43.52 -19.83
C ALA A 665 -17.34 42.69 -19.94
N VAL A 666 -18.51 43.34 -19.92
CA VAL A 666 -19.82 42.67 -20.10
C VAL A 666 -19.95 42.09 -21.52
N TYR A 667 -19.51 42.84 -22.54
CA TYR A 667 -19.52 42.36 -23.93
C TYR A 667 -18.61 41.15 -24.11
N TRP A 668 -17.41 41.16 -23.53
CA TRP A 668 -16.49 40.03 -23.58
C TRP A 668 -17.04 38.79 -22.89
N GLN A 669 -17.67 38.96 -21.71
CA GLN A 669 -18.31 37.85 -20.99
C GLN A 669 -19.52 37.28 -21.73
N TYR A 670 -20.24 38.08 -22.52
CA TYR A 670 -21.40 37.60 -23.27
C TYR A 670 -21.04 36.86 -24.56
N TYR A 671 -19.89 37.17 -25.16
CA TYR A 671 -19.48 36.60 -26.46
C TYR A 671 -18.40 35.52 -26.39
N PHE A 672 -17.61 35.48 -25.31
CA PHE A 672 -16.47 34.56 -25.17
C PHE A 672 -16.53 33.67 -23.92
N SER A 673 -17.60 33.75 -23.14
CA SER A 673 -17.94 32.76 -22.10
C SER A 673 -19.06 31.88 -22.60
#